data_AF-A0A5A7RFM8-F1
#
_entry.id   AF-A0A5A7RFM8-F1
#
_cell.length_a   1.000
_cell.length_b   1.000
_cell.length_c   1.000
_cell.angle_alpha   90.00
_cell.angle_beta   90.00
_cell.angle_gamma   90.00
#
_symmetry.space_group_name_H-M   'P 1'
#
loop_
_entity.id
_entity.type
_entity.pdbx_description
1 polymer ?
#
loop_
_entity_poly.entity_id
_entity_poly.type
_entity_poly.pdbx_seq_one_letter_code
_entity_poly.pdbx_strand_id
1 'polypeptide(L)'
;MASLSNGSVEGINEEAKYDLSSILCSADRDYLIRNNGDQVKIDNLKGKTVGLYFSASWCGPCQGFTPNLVEAYNELKQVDKFEVIFISADQDEESFNSYFSKMPWLAVPFSDSKTREKLDETFSVDGIPHLVFLDDSGKLLSEEGVRIIQEYGSEGYPFNSEKIQQLKEQEFEARKNQSINSLLAYGSRDYVINAEGEKVPIAELEGKTIGLYFILSSYKSCLSFNQKLIETYKGLKKIGENFEIVMVPLDNDEQSFMQLFKQFPWLSLPMNDKCRSKLVRYFELDELPTVVAIGPDGKTVHPNVADAIEEHGLKAFPFTPEKFAELEEIERAKMESQTLESILVSGDLDFVIGSDGVKAWSYSQYGGVEVLKLVSDVAVPEVKDDEVLIKVVAAALNPVDFKRRFGYFKANDSPFPTIPGYDVAGIVVKVGSNVKEFKEGDEVYGDIIEKAIAEPKQLGSLAEYTTAQEKLLAHKPKNLDFVQAAALPLALETAYEGLEKYGFSKGKSLLVLGGAGGVGSFIIQIAKHVFGASKVAATTSTSKLEFLKSLGADLAIDYTKEKYEDLPDKFDFVYDAVVRPKGETERALKAAKEGGTVITIAGAPTPQVPLFILTSNGEYLKTLKPYIESGKVKPVLDPKGPFPFEKVNEAFAYLETGRAIGKVVIYPIP
;
A
#
# COMPACT_ATOMS: atom_id res chain seq x y z
N MET A 1 -13.63 -3.32 41.47
CA MET A 1 -13.42 -2.29 42.51
C MET A 1 -12.64 -1.14 41.91
N ALA A 2 -13.35 -0.10 41.46
CA ALA A 2 -12.92 1.30 41.39
C ALA A 2 -14.20 2.10 41.10
N SER A 3 -14.43 3.11 41.91
CA SER A 3 -15.69 3.84 42.12
C SER A 3 -16.02 4.84 41.01
N LEU A 4 -17.25 4.80 40.50
CA LEU A 4 -17.86 5.92 39.79
C LEU A 4 -18.75 6.71 40.77
N SER A 5 -18.52 8.01 40.79
CA SER A 5 -19.21 9.00 41.63
C SER A 5 -20.64 9.23 41.17
N ASN A 6 -21.57 9.14 42.11
CA ASN A 6 -22.96 9.57 41.98
C ASN A 6 -23.06 11.08 41.68
N GLY A 7 -23.68 11.41 40.55
CA GLY A 7 -24.31 12.70 40.29
C GLY A 7 -25.81 12.48 40.11
N SER A 8 -26.58 12.81 41.15
CA SER A 8 -28.05 12.74 41.20
C SER A 8 -28.69 13.79 40.28
N VAL A 9 -29.60 13.36 39.41
CA VAL A 9 -30.62 14.24 38.82
C VAL A 9 -31.95 13.85 39.45
N GLU A 10 -32.38 14.63 40.44
CA GLU A 10 -33.75 14.61 40.96
C GLU A 10 -34.64 15.48 40.08
N GLY A 11 -35.84 14.96 39.77
CA GLY A 11 -37.03 15.79 39.61
C GLY A 11 -37.61 15.90 38.20
N ILE A 12 -38.28 14.85 37.72
CA ILE A 12 -39.41 15.02 36.80
C ILE A 12 -40.60 14.26 37.39
N ASN A 13 -41.66 15.01 37.71
CA ASN A 13 -42.94 14.53 38.22
C ASN A 13 -43.56 13.51 37.24
N GLU A 14 -43.83 12.31 37.73
CA GLU A 14 -44.80 11.39 37.14
C GLU A 14 -46.23 11.97 37.26
N GLU A 15 -47.07 11.69 36.26
CA GLU A 15 -48.50 12.04 36.14
C GLU A 15 -48.86 13.40 35.48
N ALA A 16 -48.41 13.61 34.24
CA ALA A 16 -49.22 14.35 33.25
C ALA A 16 -49.76 13.33 32.22
N LYS A 17 -51.08 13.22 32.11
CA LYS A 17 -51.74 12.42 31.06
C LYS A 17 -51.32 12.94 29.68
N TYR A 18 -50.39 12.25 29.04
CA TYR A 18 -50.20 12.37 27.61
C TYR A 18 -51.48 11.86 26.94
N ASP A 19 -52.06 12.67 26.07
CA ASP A 19 -53.04 12.30 25.04
C ASP A 19 -52.37 12.74 23.73
N LEU A 20 -52.45 11.95 22.64
CA LEU A 20 -51.93 12.36 21.33
C LEU A 20 -52.36 13.79 20.93
N SER A 21 -53.55 14.20 21.37
CA SER A 21 -54.07 15.56 21.23
C SER A 21 -53.20 16.61 21.96
N SER A 22 -52.70 16.32 23.15
CA SER A 22 -51.81 17.23 23.91
C SER A 22 -50.41 17.38 23.32
N ILE A 23 -49.97 16.36 22.59
CA ILE A 23 -48.66 16.31 21.94
C ILE A 23 -48.72 17.07 20.62
N LEU A 24 -49.74 16.76 19.81
CA LEU A 24 -49.85 17.26 18.45
C LEU A 24 -50.60 18.59 18.39
N CYS A 25 -51.73 18.81 19.07
CA CYS A 25 -52.49 20.05 18.90
C CYS A 25 -51.70 21.30 19.37
N SER A 26 -51.93 22.42 18.69
CA SER A 26 -51.54 23.76 19.15
C SER A 26 -52.79 24.58 19.48
N ALA A 27 -52.62 25.77 20.07
CA ALA A 27 -53.75 26.63 20.45
C ALA A 27 -54.68 26.96 19.26
N ASP A 28 -54.13 26.95 18.05
CA ASP A 28 -54.81 27.37 16.82
C ASP A 28 -54.98 26.23 15.79
N ARG A 29 -54.61 24.97 16.11
CA ARG A 29 -54.62 23.84 15.16
C ARG A 29 -54.98 22.50 15.82
N ASP A 30 -55.99 21.83 15.27
CA ASP A 30 -56.45 20.47 15.63
C ASP A 30 -56.36 19.44 14.48
N TYR A 31 -55.69 19.78 13.37
CA TYR A 31 -55.62 18.96 12.15
C TYR A 31 -54.20 18.76 11.62
N LEU A 32 -53.89 17.57 11.13
CA LEU A 32 -52.70 17.27 10.32
C LEU A 32 -53.02 17.37 8.83
N ILE A 33 -52.01 17.34 7.95
CA ILE A 33 -52.21 17.38 6.50
C ILE A 33 -51.80 16.07 5.83
N ARG A 34 -52.52 15.69 4.78
CA ARG A 34 -52.10 14.68 3.81
C ARG A 34 -51.24 15.31 2.73
N ASN A 35 -50.51 14.46 1.99
CA ASN A 35 -49.66 14.89 0.87
C ASN A 35 -50.43 15.50 -0.32
N ASN A 36 -51.76 15.39 -0.35
CA ASN A 36 -52.65 16.05 -1.30
C ASN A 36 -53.24 17.38 -0.75
N GLY A 37 -52.86 17.80 0.46
CA GLY A 37 -53.34 19.01 1.12
C GLY A 37 -54.59 18.82 2.00
N ASP A 38 -55.20 17.63 2.02
CA ASP A 38 -56.40 17.39 2.84
C ASP A 38 -56.08 17.48 4.33
N GLN A 39 -56.95 18.16 5.08
CA GLN A 39 -56.86 18.25 6.53
C GLN A 39 -57.50 17.05 7.21
N VAL A 40 -56.80 16.46 8.18
CA VAL A 40 -57.23 15.30 8.96
C VAL A 40 -57.22 15.66 10.43
N LYS A 41 -58.38 15.59 11.10
CA LYS A 41 -58.47 15.86 12.54
C LYS A 41 -57.58 14.91 13.34
N ILE A 42 -56.87 15.45 14.32
CA ILE A 42 -55.99 14.67 15.23
C ILE A 42 -56.81 13.62 16.01
N ASP A 43 -58.08 13.89 16.30
CA ASP A 43 -59.01 12.93 16.90
C ASP A 43 -59.12 11.58 16.14
N ASN A 44 -58.84 11.57 14.83
CA ASN A 44 -58.85 10.35 14.02
C ASN A 44 -57.68 9.39 14.32
N LEU A 45 -56.72 9.82 15.14
CA LEU A 45 -55.59 9.01 15.59
C LEU A 45 -55.90 8.17 16.84
N LYS A 46 -57.05 8.41 17.49
CA LYS A 46 -57.43 7.65 18.69
C LYS A 46 -57.51 6.15 18.39
N GLY A 47 -56.89 5.34 19.25
CA GLY A 47 -56.81 3.89 19.09
C GLY A 47 -55.71 3.41 18.13
N LYS A 48 -54.88 4.31 17.60
CA LYS A 48 -53.75 3.98 16.72
C LYS A 48 -52.42 4.09 17.46
N THR A 49 -51.51 3.18 17.15
CA THR A 49 -50.07 3.37 17.33
C THR A 49 -49.61 4.44 16.36
N VAL A 50 -48.90 5.46 16.84
CA VAL A 50 -48.45 6.60 16.03
C VAL A 50 -46.94 6.64 15.96
N GLY A 51 -46.38 6.66 14.76
CA GLY A 51 -44.95 6.94 14.52
C GLY A 51 -44.71 8.42 14.25
N LEU A 52 -43.90 9.11 15.05
CA LEU A 52 -43.46 10.47 14.76
C LEU A 52 -42.12 10.41 14.04
N TYR A 53 -42.12 10.72 12.74
CA TYR A 53 -40.97 10.61 11.84
C TYR A 53 -40.36 11.98 11.57
N PHE A 54 -39.18 12.23 12.15
CA PHE A 54 -38.40 13.44 11.93
C PHE A 54 -37.42 13.22 10.78
N SER A 55 -37.52 14.04 9.76
CA SER A 55 -36.74 13.87 8.52
C SER A 55 -36.71 15.16 7.71
N ALA A 56 -35.80 15.23 6.72
CA ALA A 56 -35.72 16.34 5.79
C ALA A 56 -35.30 15.89 4.39
N SER A 57 -35.65 16.69 3.39
CA SER A 57 -35.34 16.44 1.99
C SER A 57 -33.84 16.46 1.70
N TRP A 58 -33.07 17.30 2.39
CA TRP A 58 -31.61 17.44 2.21
C TRP A 58 -30.80 16.33 2.88
N CYS A 59 -31.44 15.50 3.71
CA CYS A 59 -30.79 14.47 4.50
C CYS A 59 -30.66 13.15 3.70
N GLY A 60 -29.45 12.84 3.25
CA GLY A 60 -29.14 11.58 2.53
C GLY A 60 -29.58 10.30 3.27
N PRO A 61 -29.23 10.12 4.56
CA PRO A 61 -29.68 8.96 5.35
C PRO A 61 -31.21 8.85 5.43
N CYS A 62 -31.92 9.99 5.50
CA CYS A 62 -33.37 10.03 5.53
C CYS A 62 -33.97 9.58 4.20
N GLN A 63 -33.40 10.01 3.07
CA GLN A 63 -33.80 9.52 1.74
C GLN A 63 -33.59 8.00 1.60
N GLY A 64 -32.54 7.46 2.23
CA GLY A 64 -32.29 6.02 2.29
C GLY A 64 -33.26 5.24 3.16
N PHE A 65 -33.70 5.81 4.30
CA PHE A 65 -34.60 5.14 5.25
C PHE A 65 -36.08 5.20 4.85
N THR A 66 -36.56 6.32 4.30
CA THR A 66 -37.99 6.53 4.00
C THR A 66 -38.64 5.39 3.20
N PRO A 67 -38.02 4.81 2.15
CA PRO A 67 -38.59 3.68 1.42
C PRO A 67 -38.93 2.47 2.31
N ASN A 68 -38.08 2.15 3.30
CA ASN A 68 -38.31 1.04 4.23
C ASN A 68 -39.52 1.30 5.12
N LEU A 69 -39.67 2.54 5.61
CA LEU A 69 -40.83 2.95 6.40
C LEU A 69 -42.12 2.94 5.56
N VAL A 70 -42.05 3.35 4.29
CA VAL A 70 -43.20 3.27 3.35
C VAL A 70 -43.65 1.83 3.15
N GLU A 71 -42.71 0.90 2.98
CA GLU A 71 -43.02 -0.52 2.84
C GLU A 71 -43.72 -1.06 4.09
N ALA A 72 -43.12 -0.88 5.27
CA ALA A 72 -43.69 -1.33 6.54
C ALA A 72 -45.08 -0.71 6.82
N TYR A 73 -45.23 0.59 6.51
CA TYR A 73 -46.51 1.29 6.64
C TYR A 73 -47.58 0.69 5.72
N ASN A 74 -47.24 0.38 4.46
CA ASN A 74 -48.19 -0.20 3.51
C ASN A 74 -48.60 -1.63 3.89
N GLU A 75 -47.68 -2.44 4.43
CA GLU A 75 -47.99 -3.77 4.95
C GLU A 75 -48.93 -3.69 6.16
N LEU A 76 -48.67 -2.75 7.07
CA LEU A 76 -49.50 -2.51 8.26
C LEU A 76 -50.80 -1.77 7.95
N LYS A 77 -50.97 -1.20 6.76
CA LYS A 77 -52.20 -0.50 6.38
C LYS A 77 -53.45 -1.40 6.42
N GLN A 78 -53.27 -2.72 6.32
CA GLN A 78 -54.37 -3.69 6.51
C GLN A 78 -54.81 -3.79 7.98
N VAL A 79 -53.94 -3.39 8.90
CA VAL A 79 -54.17 -3.31 10.34
C VAL A 79 -54.44 -1.83 10.65
N ASP A 80 -55.70 -1.37 10.57
CA ASP A 80 -56.12 0.04 10.73
C ASP A 80 -55.90 0.63 12.15
N LYS A 81 -54.72 0.40 12.72
CA LYS A 81 -54.26 0.78 14.05
C LYS A 81 -52.84 1.34 14.03
N PHE A 82 -52.31 1.68 12.86
CA PHE A 82 -50.99 2.31 12.72
C PHE A 82 -51.09 3.54 11.81
N GLU A 83 -50.45 4.63 12.22
CA GLU A 83 -50.34 5.86 11.43
C GLU A 83 -48.95 6.49 11.63
N VAL A 84 -48.44 7.17 10.60
CA VAL A 84 -47.17 7.92 10.69
C VAL A 84 -47.46 9.42 10.54
N ILE A 85 -46.72 10.22 11.29
CA ILE A 85 -46.75 11.68 11.20
C ILE A 85 -45.35 12.14 10.86
N PHE A 86 -45.21 12.86 9.75
CA PHE A 86 -43.98 13.48 9.32
C PHE A 86 -43.79 14.84 10.02
N ILE A 87 -42.64 15.01 10.65
CA ILE A 87 -42.15 16.25 11.24
C ILE A 87 -40.94 16.67 10.39
N SER A 88 -41.13 17.73 9.61
CA SER A 88 -40.08 18.19 8.70
C SER A 88 -39.06 19.09 9.39
N ALA A 89 -37.79 18.82 9.10
CA ALA A 89 -36.64 19.68 9.38
C ALA A 89 -36.14 20.43 8.12
N ASP A 90 -36.97 20.51 7.06
CA ASP A 90 -36.69 21.34 5.90
C ASP A 90 -36.72 22.83 6.28
N GLN A 91 -35.94 23.65 5.57
CA GLN A 91 -35.83 25.08 5.84
C GLN A 91 -36.85 25.92 5.06
N ASP A 92 -37.50 25.33 4.07
CA ASP A 92 -38.46 26.00 3.20
C ASP A 92 -39.62 25.07 2.79
N GLU A 93 -40.75 25.69 2.42
CA GLU A 93 -42.00 25.01 2.10
C GLU A 93 -41.96 24.24 0.77
N GLU A 94 -41.11 24.66 -0.18
CA GLU A 94 -40.96 23.98 -1.47
C GLU A 94 -40.28 22.62 -1.29
N SER A 95 -39.17 22.60 -0.54
CA SER A 95 -38.45 21.39 -0.14
C SER A 95 -39.34 20.43 0.64
N PHE A 96 -40.09 20.96 1.61
CA PHE A 96 -41.10 20.19 2.37
C PHE A 96 -42.12 19.52 1.45
N ASN A 97 -42.78 20.30 0.59
CA ASN A 97 -43.85 19.80 -0.28
C ASN A 97 -43.32 18.77 -1.28
N SER A 98 -42.17 19.03 -1.89
CA SER A 98 -41.51 18.13 -2.84
C SER A 98 -41.23 16.77 -2.19
N TYR A 99 -40.72 16.76 -0.97
CA TYR A 99 -40.36 15.53 -0.27
C TYR A 99 -41.58 14.80 0.31
N PHE A 100 -42.50 15.53 0.95
CA PHE A 100 -43.73 14.99 1.53
C PHE A 100 -44.68 14.40 0.47
N SER A 101 -44.65 14.91 -0.77
CA SER A 101 -45.44 14.37 -1.89
C SER A 101 -45.22 12.87 -2.14
N LYS A 102 -44.06 12.34 -1.72
CA LYS A 102 -43.65 10.94 -1.90
C LYS A 102 -44.08 10.02 -0.73
N MET A 103 -44.67 10.57 0.32
CA MET A 103 -44.99 9.85 1.56
C MET A 103 -46.50 9.53 1.66
N PRO A 104 -46.90 8.31 2.08
CA PRO A 104 -48.30 7.87 2.13
C PRO A 104 -49.05 8.24 3.43
N TRP A 105 -48.44 9.03 4.31
CA TRP A 105 -48.89 9.32 5.68
C TRP A 105 -49.15 10.82 5.93
N LEU A 106 -49.42 11.18 7.18
CA LEU A 106 -49.77 12.56 7.57
C LEU A 106 -48.54 13.39 7.89
N ALA A 107 -48.67 14.73 7.93
CA ALA A 107 -47.61 15.62 8.40
C ALA A 107 -48.15 16.72 9.33
N VAL A 108 -47.28 17.22 10.21
CA VAL A 108 -47.47 18.53 10.82
C VAL A 108 -47.29 19.58 9.72
N PRO A 109 -48.23 20.52 9.53
CA PRO A 109 -48.09 21.55 8.51
C PRO A 109 -46.78 22.32 8.64
N PHE A 110 -46.11 22.62 7.51
CA PHE A 110 -44.84 23.34 7.53
C PHE A 110 -44.92 24.69 8.24
N SER A 111 -46.07 25.36 8.12
CA SER A 111 -46.38 26.64 8.77
C SER A 111 -46.46 26.57 10.31
N ASP A 112 -46.65 25.38 10.90
CA ASP A 112 -46.69 25.18 12.35
C ASP A 112 -45.29 24.83 12.90
N SER A 113 -44.35 25.78 12.79
CA SER A 113 -42.97 25.59 13.26
C SER A 113 -42.90 25.32 14.76
N LYS A 114 -43.76 25.98 15.55
CA LYS A 114 -43.80 25.82 17.02
C LYS A 114 -44.09 24.39 17.44
N THR A 115 -45.04 23.72 16.78
CA THR A 115 -45.31 22.30 17.08
C THR A 115 -44.13 21.42 16.68
N ARG A 116 -43.50 21.69 15.52
CA ARG A 116 -42.32 20.93 15.08
C ARG A 116 -41.14 21.08 16.05
N GLU A 117 -40.81 22.30 16.45
CA GLU A 117 -39.78 22.62 17.45
C GLU A 117 -40.08 21.99 18.81
N LYS A 118 -41.32 22.08 19.29
CA LYS A 118 -41.74 21.43 20.56
C LYS A 118 -41.54 19.92 20.51
N LEU A 119 -41.90 19.26 19.40
CA LEU A 119 -41.75 17.82 19.25
C LEU A 119 -40.27 17.42 19.18
N ASP A 120 -39.46 18.20 18.48
CA ASP A 120 -38.00 18.03 18.40
C ASP A 120 -37.35 18.07 19.79
N GLU A 121 -37.70 19.09 20.60
CA GLU A 121 -37.24 19.22 21.99
C GLU A 121 -37.78 18.10 22.90
N THR A 122 -39.07 17.76 22.78
CA THR A 122 -39.73 16.76 23.64
C THR A 122 -39.09 15.38 23.51
N PHE A 123 -38.69 15.01 22.29
CA PHE A 123 -38.07 13.72 22.01
C PHE A 123 -36.54 13.81 21.87
N SER A 124 -35.94 14.94 22.23
CA SER A 124 -34.49 15.16 22.23
C SER A 124 -33.83 14.71 20.91
N VAL A 125 -34.33 15.21 19.79
CA VAL A 125 -33.91 14.77 18.45
C VAL A 125 -32.52 15.33 18.12
N ASP A 126 -31.47 14.55 18.40
CA ASP A 126 -30.07 14.95 18.15
C ASP A 126 -29.60 14.67 16.71
N GLY A 127 -30.45 14.09 15.86
CA GLY A 127 -30.13 13.80 14.46
C GLY A 127 -31.28 13.13 13.70
N ILE A 128 -31.27 13.24 12.37
CA ILE A 128 -32.29 12.65 11.47
C ILE A 128 -31.65 11.64 10.50
N PRO A 129 -32.36 10.55 10.10
CA PRO A 129 -33.75 10.25 10.43
C PRO A 129 -33.94 9.86 11.89
N HIS A 130 -35.05 10.29 12.49
CA HIS A 130 -35.46 9.90 13.84
C HIS A 130 -36.92 9.44 13.81
N LEU A 131 -37.26 8.38 14.53
CA LEU A 131 -38.61 7.82 14.55
C LEU A 131 -38.92 7.31 15.94
N VAL A 132 -39.93 7.90 16.58
CA VAL A 132 -40.45 7.42 17.86
C VAL A 132 -41.84 6.83 17.68
N PHE A 133 -42.16 5.78 18.42
CA PHE A 133 -43.47 5.15 18.43
C PHE A 133 -44.21 5.45 19.72
N LEU A 134 -45.46 5.87 19.58
CA LEU A 134 -46.39 6.13 20.68
C LEU A 134 -47.58 5.18 20.59
N ASP A 135 -48.14 4.80 21.74
CA ASP A 135 -49.42 4.10 21.80
C ASP A 135 -50.62 5.05 21.59
N ASP A 136 -51.83 4.50 21.69
CA ASP A 136 -53.07 5.25 21.48
C ASP A 136 -53.35 6.31 22.57
N SER A 137 -52.68 6.20 23.72
CA SER A 137 -52.68 7.21 24.77
C SER A 137 -51.61 8.28 24.53
N GLY A 138 -50.68 8.09 23.59
CA GLY A 138 -49.54 9.00 23.42
C GLY A 138 -48.38 8.69 24.36
N LYS A 139 -48.39 7.53 25.04
CA LYS A 139 -47.24 7.05 25.81
C LYS A 139 -46.20 6.48 24.87
N LEU A 140 -44.94 6.75 25.17
CA LEU A 140 -43.79 6.24 24.44
C LEU A 140 -43.70 4.70 24.50
N LEU A 141 -43.69 4.07 23.32
CA LEU A 141 -43.46 2.64 23.13
C LEU A 141 -41.99 2.33 22.83
N SER A 142 -41.35 3.17 22.02
CA SER A 142 -39.94 3.05 21.64
C SER A 142 -39.41 4.34 21.01
N GLU A 143 -38.18 4.72 21.35
CA GLU A 143 -37.41 5.79 20.66
C GLU A 143 -36.55 5.24 19.53
N GLU A 144 -36.35 3.92 19.48
CA GLU A 144 -35.48 3.23 18.53
C GLU A 144 -36.20 2.89 17.21
N GLY A 145 -37.15 3.72 16.78
CA GLY A 145 -38.08 3.35 15.70
C GLY A 145 -37.39 3.17 14.35
N VAL A 146 -36.36 3.96 14.04
CA VAL A 146 -35.56 3.79 12.81
C VAL A 146 -34.94 2.41 12.78
N ARG A 147 -34.28 2.01 13.89
CA ARG A 147 -33.65 0.69 14.02
C ARG A 147 -34.69 -0.43 13.93
N ILE A 148 -35.81 -0.30 14.62
CA ILE A 148 -36.89 -1.31 14.61
C ILE A 148 -37.42 -1.52 13.19
N ILE A 149 -37.65 -0.45 12.42
CA ILE A 149 -38.15 -0.56 11.04
C ILE A 149 -37.09 -1.15 10.11
N GLN A 150 -35.82 -0.75 10.26
CA GLN A 150 -34.72 -1.33 9.48
C GLN A 150 -34.52 -2.82 9.76
N GLU A 151 -34.66 -3.23 11.03
CA GLU A 151 -34.53 -4.62 11.43
C GLU A 151 -35.82 -5.40 11.10
N TYR A 152 -36.93 -5.12 11.76
CA TYR A 152 -38.10 -6.00 11.75
C TYR A 152 -39.21 -5.56 10.80
N GLY A 153 -39.11 -4.37 10.17
CA GLY A 153 -40.16 -3.84 9.31
C GLY A 153 -41.53 -3.86 10.00
N SER A 154 -42.54 -4.41 9.32
CA SER A 154 -43.89 -4.54 9.88
C SER A 154 -44.01 -5.60 10.99
N GLU A 155 -43.12 -6.59 11.07
CA GLU A 155 -43.14 -7.63 12.11
C GLU A 155 -42.87 -7.05 13.50
N GLY A 156 -42.18 -5.91 13.56
CA GLY A 156 -41.92 -5.16 14.78
C GLY A 156 -43.19 -4.67 15.48
N TYR A 157 -44.33 -4.56 14.76
CA TYR A 157 -45.59 -4.06 15.31
C TYR A 157 -46.08 -4.92 16.51
N PRO A 158 -46.48 -4.33 17.65
CA PRO A 158 -46.81 -2.91 17.88
C PRO A 158 -45.63 -2.01 18.31
N PHE A 159 -44.39 -2.39 18.00
CA PHE A 159 -43.16 -1.63 18.21
C PHE A 159 -42.83 -1.34 19.68
N ASN A 160 -43.33 -2.18 20.58
CA ASN A 160 -43.02 -2.11 22.00
C ASN A 160 -41.88 -3.07 22.37
N SER A 161 -41.23 -2.81 23.50
CA SER A 161 -40.07 -3.60 23.95
C SER A 161 -40.37 -5.10 24.09
N GLU A 162 -41.58 -5.48 24.53
CA GLU A 162 -42.00 -6.88 24.68
C GLU A 162 -42.02 -7.61 23.33
N LYS A 163 -42.61 -6.99 22.30
CA LYS A 163 -42.66 -7.56 20.95
C LYS A 163 -41.27 -7.70 20.35
N ILE A 164 -40.41 -6.70 20.52
CA ILE A 164 -39.02 -6.76 20.02
C ILE A 164 -38.24 -7.86 20.76
N GLN A 165 -38.46 -8.04 22.06
CA GLN A 165 -37.86 -9.14 22.82
C GLN A 165 -38.35 -10.52 22.33
N GLN A 166 -39.64 -10.67 22.05
CA GLN A 166 -40.19 -11.90 21.48
C GLN A 166 -39.57 -12.23 20.11
N LEU A 167 -39.38 -11.24 19.23
CA LEU A 167 -38.72 -11.45 17.93
C LEU A 167 -37.26 -11.89 18.11
N LYS A 168 -36.53 -11.26 19.04
CA LYS A 168 -35.15 -11.64 19.37
C LYS A 168 -35.07 -13.08 19.91
N GLU A 169 -36.00 -13.49 20.77
CA GLU A 169 -36.08 -14.87 21.27
C GLU A 169 -36.41 -15.88 20.16
N GLN A 170 -37.30 -15.53 19.23
CA GLN A 170 -37.61 -16.36 18.06
C GLN A 170 -36.38 -16.53 17.16
N GLU A 171 -35.60 -15.47 16.97
CA GLU A 171 -34.36 -15.53 16.19
C GLU A 171 -33.29 -16.36 16.88
N PHE A 172 -33.17 -16.25 18.21
CA PHE A 172 -32.27 -17.09 19.00
C PHE A 172 -32.61 -18.58 18.86
N GLU A 173 -33.89 -18.95 18.96
CA GLU A 173 -34.32 -20.34 18.74
C GLU A 173 -34.16 -20.79 17.28
N ALA A 174 -34.31 -19.88 16.31
CA ALA A 174 -34.03 -20.16 14.90
C ALA A 174 -32.53 -20.39 14.63
N ARG A 175 -31.63 -19.69 15.35
CA ARG A 175 -30.18 -19.95 15.35
C ARG A 175 -29.85 -21.33 15.91
N LYS A 176 -30.48 -21.72 17.01
CA LYS A 176 -30.30 -23.05 17.60
C LYS A 176 -30.74 -24.17 16.64
N ASN A 177 -31.87 -23.98 15.96
CA ASN A 177 -32.44 -24.96 15.03
C ASN A 177 -32.06 -24.73 13.57
N GLN A 178 -30.99 -23.97 13.32
CA GLN A 178 -30.52 -23.62 11.98
C GLN A 178 -30.30 -24.84 11.07
N SER A 179 -30.67 -24.68 9.80
CA SER A 179 -30.40 -25.55 8.66
C SER A 179 -30.13 -24.69 7.42
N ILE A 180 -29.58 -25.28 6.36
CA ILE A 180 -29.39 -24.57 5.07
C ILE A 180 -30.73 -24.06 4.55
N ASN A 181 -31.78 -24.87 4.62
CA ASN A 181 -33.11 -24.46 4.20
C ASN A 181 -33.67 -23.29 5.02
N SER A 182 -33.54 -23.31 6.36
CA SER A 182 -34.05 -22.21 7.19
C SER A 182 -33.29 -20.88 6.99
N LEU A 183 -32.04 -20.96 6.54
CA LEU A 183 -31.22 -19.79 6.20
C LEU A 183 -31.58 -19.24 4.82
N LEU A 184 -31.61 -20.12 3.81
CA LEU A 184 -31.68 -19.69 2.42
C LEU A 184 -33.11 -19.59 1.88
N ALA A 185 -34.09 -20.28 2.46
CA ALA A 185 -35.48 -20.20 2.02
C ALA A 185 -36.19 -18.99 2.63
N TYR A 186 -37.14 -18.42 1.89
CA TYR A 186 -37.96 -17.30 2.38
C TYR A 186 -39.36 -17.33 1.78
N GLY A 187 -40.38 -17.32 2.63
CA GLY A 187 -41.78 -17.48 2.21
C GLY A 187 -41.96 -18.81 1.45
N SER A 188 -42.40 -18.73 0.19
CA SER A 188 -42.55 -19.89 -0.70
C SER A 188 -41.32 -20.16 -1.59
N ARG A 189 -40.24 -19.38 -1.48
CA ARG A 189 -39.02 -19.59 -2.29
C ARG A 189 -38.13 -20.66 -1.66
N ASP A 190 -37.76 -21.64 -2.48
CA ASP A 190 -36.93 -22.79 -2.16
C ASP A 190 -35.70 -22.96 -3.07
N TYR A 191 -35.27 -21.90 -3.77
CA TYR A 191 -34.16 -21.93 -4.73
C TYR A 191 -33.19 -20.74 -4.59
N VAL A 192 -31.94 -20.92 -5.00
CA VAL A 192 -30.94 -19.87 -5.28
C VAL A 192 -30.73 -19.75 -6.79
N ILE A 193 -29.94 -18.78 -7.27
CA ILE A 193 -29.68 -18.60 -8.71
C ILE A 193 -28.20 -18.79 -9.06
N ASN A 194 -27.90 -19.28 -10.26
CA ASN A 194 -26.56 -19.26 -10.85
C ASN A 194 -26.32 -17.99 -11.68
N ALA A 195 -25.12 -17.83 -12.23
CA ALA A 195 -24.71 -16.67 -13.03
C ALA A 195 -25.58 -16.42 -14.28
N GLU A 196 -26.19 -17.47 -14.82
CA GLU A 196 -27.14 -17.42 -15.94
C GLU A 196 -28.57 -17.04 -15.51
N GLY A 197 -28.84 -16.97 -14.20
CA GLY A 197 -30.15 -16.68 -13.62
C GLY A 197 -31.06 -17.91 -13.49
N GLU A 198 -30.52 -19.11 -13.72
CA GLU A 198 -31.26 -20.36 -13.57
C GLU A 198 -31.46 -20.70 -12.09
N LYS A 199 -32.60 -21.30 -11.78
CA LYS A 199 -32.98 -21.66 -10.41
C LYS A 199 -32.33 -22.98 -10.00
N VAL A 200 -31.59 -22.94 -8.90
CA VAL A 200 -30.98 -24.11 -8.26
C VAL A 200 -31.72 -24.38 -6.95
N PRO A 201 -32.41 -25.52 -6.80
CA PRO A 201 -33.10 -25.88 -5.57
C PRO A 201 -32.17 -25.87 -4.35
N ILE A 202 -32.62 -25.31 -3.22
CA ILE A 202 -31.85 -25.28 -1.97
C ILE A 202 -31.54 -26.71 -1.48
N ALA A 203 -32.39 -27.68 -1.78
CA ALA A 203 -32.15 -29.09 -1.47
C ALA A 203 -30.84 -29.63 -2.08
N GLU A 204 -30.35 -29.06 -3.18
CA GLU A 204 -29.06 -29.45 -3.78
C GLU A 204 -27.85 -28.96 -2.99
N LEU A 205 -28.06 -28.09 -2.00
CA LEU A 205 -27.04 -27.55 -1.11
C LEU A 205 -26.95 -28.34 0.20
N GLU A 206 -27.93 -29.20 0.50
CA GLU A 206 -27.91 -30.04 1.70
C GLU A 206 -26.71 -30.99 1.70
N GLY A 207 -26.02 -31.09 2.84
CA GLY A 207 -24.80 -31.89 2.97
C GLY A 207 -23.54 -31.27 2.35
N LYS A 208 -23.61 -30.04 1.83
CA LYS A 208 -22.45 -29.26 1.41
C LYS A 208 -22.02 -28.28 2.48
N THR A 209 -20.72 -27.97 2.53
CA THR A 209 -20.25 -26.77 3.25
C THR A 209 -20.58 -25.54 2.41
N ILE A 210 -21.27 -24.56 2.99
CA ILE A 210 -21.69 -23.35 2.28
C ILE A 210 -20.93 -22.14 2.83
N GLY A 211 -20.27 -21.38 1.97
CA GLY A 211 -19.84 -20.02 2.27
C GLY A 211 -20.94 -19.03 1.92
N LEU A 212 -21.58 -18.41 2.92
CA LEU A 212 -22.51 -17.30 2.69
C LEU A 212 -21.71 -16.01 2.54
N TYR A 213 -21.54 -15.55 1.31
CA TYR A 213 -20.69 -14.41 0.99
C TYR A 213 -21.49 -13.12 0.88
N PHE A 214 -21.36 -12.24 1.86
CA PHE A 214 -21.99 -10.92 1.88
C PHE A 214 -21.12 -9.92 1.13
N ILE A 215 -21.69 -9.29 0.10
CA ILE A 215 -20.95 -8.41 -0.81
C ILE A 215 -21.71 -7.11 -1.07
N LEU A 216 -20.94 -6.02 -1.11
CA LEU A 216 -21.37 -4.73 -1.65
C LEU A 216 -20.42 -4.35 -2.79
N SER A 217 -20.94 -4.26 -4.02
CA SER A 217 -20.15 -4.02 -5.24
C SER A 217 -19.41 -2.68 -5.24
N SER A 218 -19.96 -1.69 -4.53
CA SER A 218 -19.34 -0.38 -4.34
C SER A 218 -18.23 -0.37 -3.28
N TYR A 219 -18.08 -1.43 -2.50
CA TYR A 219 -17.10 -1.48 -1.42
C TYR A 219 -15.76 -2.06 -1.89
N LYS A 220 -14.71 -1.24 -1.82
CA LYS A 220 -13.39 -1.56 -2.40
C LYS A 220 -12.79 -2.84 -1.81
N SER A 221 -12.95 -3.09 -0.51
CA SER A 221 -12.42 -4.29 0.16
C SER A 221 -13.06 -5.58 -0.38
N CYS A 222 -14.36 -5.54 -0.75
CA CYS A 222 -15.00 -6.66 -1.42
C CYS A 222 -14.38 -6.93 -2.81
N LEU A 223 -14.07 -5.86 -3.57
CA LEU A 223 -13.46 -6.00 -4.90
C LEU A 223 -12.07 -6.62 -4.84
N SER A 224 -11.24 -6.24 -3.87
CA SER A 224 -9.91 -6.83 -3.68
C SER A 224 -10.00 -8.29 -3.22
N PHE A 225 -10.94 -8.61 -2.32
CA PHE A 225 -11.11 -9.97 -1.78
C PHE A 225 -11.63 -10.98 -2.81
N ASN A 226 -12.46 -10.54 -3.76
CA ASN A 226 -13.09 -11.40 -4.78
C ASN A 226 -12.10 -12.34 -5.49
N GLN A 227 -10.92 -11.83 -5.88
CA GLN A 227 -9.94 -12.64 -6.60
C GLN A 227 -9.48 -13.84 -5.76
N LYS A 228 -9.19 -13.60 -4.48
CA LYS A 228 -8.73 -14.63 -3.55
C LYS A 228 -9.82 -15.66 -3.26
N LEU A 229 -11.06 -15.21 -3.12
CA LEU A 229 -12.21 -16.09 -2.93
C LEU A 229 -12.45 -16.98 -4.17
N ILE A 230 -12.32 -16.43 -5.38
CA ILE A 230 -12.41 -17.19 -6.64
C ILE A 230 -11.32 -18.28 -6.71
N GLU A 231 -10.07 -17.93 -6.40
CA GLU A 231 -8.96 -18.88 -6.39
C GLU A 231 -9.19 -20.01 -5.38
N THR A 232 -9.64 -19.67 -4.18
CA THR A 232 -9.94 -20.62 -3.11
C THR A 232 -11.09 -21.55 -3.50
N TYR A 233 -12.20 -21.00 -4.00
CA TYR A 233 -13.34 -21.78 -4.47
C TYR A 233 -12.96 -22.74 -5.59
N LYS A 234 -12.26 -22.26 -6.63
CA LYS A 234 -11.81 -23.10 -7.75
C LYS A 234 -10.86 -24.20 -7.28
N GLY A 235 -9.98 -23.90 -6.32
CA GLY A 235 -9.08 -24.89 -5.74
C GLY A 235 -9.84 -25.99 -4.98
N LEU A 236 -10.83 -25.63 -4.17
CA LEU A 236 -11.65 -26.58 -3.40
C LEU A 236 -12.45 -27.49 -4.34
N LYS A 237 -13.08 -26.92 -5.37
CA LYS A 237 -13.75 -27.71 -6.42
C LYS A 237 -12.78 -28.66 -7.13
N LYS A 238 -11.54 -28.24 -7.39
CA LYS A 238 -10.53 -29.06 -8.08
C LYS A 238 -10.08 -30.27 -7.25
N ILE A 239 -9.99 -30.13 -5.93
CA ILE A 239 -9.63 -31.24 -5.02
C ILE A 239 -10.84 -32.10 -4.63
N GLY A 240 -12.03 -31.79 -5.13
CA GLY A 240 -13.25 -32.59 -4.94
C GLY A 240 -13.99 -32.30 -3.64
N GLU A 241 -13.69 -31.19 -2.96
CA GLU A 241 -14.41 -30.81 -1.75
C GLU A 241 -15.84 -30.39 -2.05
N ASN A 242 -16.77 -30.79 -1.19
CA ASN A 242 -18.19 -30.48 -1.33
C ASN A 242 -18.52 -29.10 -0.75
N PHE A 243 -17.87 -28.08 -1.31
CA PHE A 243 -17.98 -26.67 -0.92
C PHE A 243 -18.74 -25.88 -2.00
N GLU A 244 -19.66 -25.03 -1.58
CA GLU A 244 -20.39 -24.11 -2.46
C GLU A 244 -20.43 -22.71 -1.85
N ILE A 245 -20.50 -21.68 -2.68
CA ILE A 245 -20.69 -20.30 -2.21
C ILE A 245 -22.10 -19.84 -2.62
N VAL A 246 -22.81 -19.24 -1.67
CA VAL A 246 -24.06 -18.54 -1.93
C VAL A 246 -23.86 -17.07 -1.57
N MET A 247 -23.83 -16.25 -2.59
CA MET A 247 -23.64 -14.82 -2.47
C MET A 247 -24.92 -14.14 -1.97
N VAL A 248 -24.76 -13.17 -1.08
CA VAL A 248 -25.83 -12.34 -0.51
C VAL A 248 -25.52 -10.89 -0.91
N PRO A 249 -26.12 -10.38 -1.99
CA PRO A 249 -25.85 -9.02 -2.44
C PRO A 249 -26.49 -7.99 -1.51
N LEU A 250 -25.70 -7.01 -1.10
CA LEU A 250 -26.14 -5.88 -0.29
C LEU A 250 -26.36 -4.61 -1.12
N ASP A 251 -26.08 -4.67 -2.42
CA ASP A 251 -26.34 -3.58 -3.34
C ASP A 251 -27.85 -3.35 -3.55
N ASN A 252 -28.18 -2.10 -3.87
CA ASN A 252 -29.54 -1.68 -4.22
C ASN A 252 -29.78 -1.63 -5.74
N ASP A 253 -28.73 -1.79 -6.55
CA ASP A 253 -28.83 -1.74 -8.02
C ASP A 253 -28.72 -3.14 -8.66
N GLU A 254 -29.85 -3.65 -9.13
CA GLU A 254 -29.98 -4.97 -9.78
C GLU A 254 -29.14 -5.08 -11.06
N GLN A 255 -29.01 -4.02 -11.86
CA GLN A 255 -28.27 -4.10 -13.13
C GLN A 255 -26.77 -4.23 -12.90
N SER A 256 -26.19 -3.36 -12.07
CA SER A 256 -24.75 -3.42 -11.73
C SER A 256 -24.40 -4.75 -11.06
N PHE A 257 -25.26 -5.23 -10.17
CA PHE A 257 -25.08 -6.53 -9.53
C PHE A 257 -25.08 -7.68 -10.54
N MET A 258 -26.06 -7.76 -11.45
CA MET A 258 -26.12 -8.86 -12.41
C MET A 258 -24.92 -8.85 -13.37
N GLN A 259 -24.34 -7.68 -13.67
CA GLN A 259 -23.11 -7.58 -14.44
C GLN A 259 -21.88 -8.08 -13.67
N LEU A 260 -21.82 -7.81 -12.36
CA LEU A 260 -20.75 -8.31 -11.49
C LEU A 260 -20.87 -9.82 -11.26
N PHE A 261 -22.09 -10.29 -10.94
CA PHE A 261 -22.37 -11.68 -10.59
C PHE A 261 -21.99 -12.67 -11.71
N LYS A 262 -22.15 -12.29 -12.98
CA LYS A 262 -21.73 -13.08 -14.15
C LYS A 262 -20.24 -13.45 -14.19
N GLN A 263 -19.41 -12.78 -13.39
CA GLN A 263 -17.98 -13.03 -13.33
C GLN A 263 -17.64 -14.11 -12.30
N PHE A 264 -18.58 -14.50 -11.46
CA PHE A 264 -18.36 -15.42 -10.34
C PHE A 264 -18.80 -16.85 -10.64
N PRO A 265 -18.05 -17.86 -10.18
CA PRO A 265 -18.31 -19.27 -10.47
C PRO A 265 -19.27 -19.95 -9.47
N TRP A 266 -20.05 -19.18 -8.70
CA TRP A 266 -20.87 -19.65 -7.58
C TRP A 266 -22.32 -19.14 -7.66
N LEU A 267 -23.13 -19.47 -6.65
CA LEU A 267 -24.56 -19.17 -6.59
C LEU A 267 -24.83 -17.84 -5.88
N SER A 268 -26.04 -17.31 -6.00
CA SER A 268 -26.48 -16.11 -5.29
C SER A 268 -27.94 -16.21 -4.85
N LEU A 269 -28.30 -15.49 -3.79
CA LEU A 269 -29.69 -15.12 -3.55
C LEU A 269 -30.17 -14.13 -4.64
N PRO A 270 -31.46 -14.15 -5.01
CA PRO A 270 -32.03 -13.12 -5.88
C PRO A 270 -31.88 -11.72 -5.28
N MET A 271 -31.72 -10.70 -6.12
CA MET A 271 -31.46 -9.33 -5.67
C MET A 271 -32.60 -8.75 -4.82
N ASN A 272 -33.85 -8.98 -5.22
CA ASN A 272 -35.01 -8.40 -4.53
C ASN A 272 -35.52 -9.30 -3.39
N ASP A 273 -34.67 -10.16 -2.85
CA ASP A 273 -35.06 -11.12 -1.82
C ASP A 273 -35.01 -10.52 -0.41
N LYS A 274 -36.12 -10.60 0.32
CA LYS A 274 -36.23 -10.13 1.71
C LYS A 274 -35.36 -10.95 2.68
N CYS A 275 -34.95 -12.16 2.28
CA CYS A 275 -34.03 -12.99 3.04
C CYS A 275 -32.69 -12.29 3.31
N ARG A 276 -32.24 -11.39 2.42
CA ARG A 276 -30.95 -10.69 2.55
C ARG A 276 -30.87 -9.88 3.85
N SER A 277 -31.86 -9.03 4.11
CA SER A 277 -31.91 -8.19 5.33
C SER A 277 -32.04 -9.04 6.59
N LYS A 278 -32.82 -10.13 6.52
CA LYS A 278 -32.90 -11.11 7.61
C LYS A 278 -31.52 -11.70 7.91
N LEU A 279 -30.76 -12.12 6.89
CA LEU A 279 -29.44 -12.73 7.07
C LEU A 279 -28.40 -11.75 7.63
N VAL A 280 -28.45 -10.48 7.22
CA VAL A 280 -27.59 -9.42 7.77
C VAL A 280 -27.76 -9.31 9.29
N ARG A 281 -29.01 -9.26 9.78
CA ARG A 281 -29.30 -9.28 11.22
C ARG A 281 -28.96 -10.62 11.86
N TYR A 282 -29.32 -11.72 11.19
CA TYR A 282 -29.16 -13.07 11.74
C TYR A 282 -27.71 -13.38 12.06
N PHE A 283 -26.76 -12.89 11.26
CA PHE A 283 -25.33 -13.06 11.51
C PHE A 283 -24.66 -11.84 12.16
N GLU A 284 -25.43 -10.81 12.54
CA GLU A 284 -24.93 -9.61 13.20
C GLU A 284 -23.74 -8.97 12.45
N LEU A 285 -23.88 -8.81 11.13
CA LEU A 285 -22.78 -8.30 10.30
C LEU A 285 -22.37 -6.89 10.73
N ASP A 286 -21.10 -6.74 11.07
CA ASP A 286 -20.45 -5.50 11.46
C ASP A 286 -19.34 -5.07 10.47
N GLU A 287 -18.90 -5.98 9.61
CA GLU A 287 -17.83 -5.74 8.62
C GLU A 287 -18.08 -6.37 7.24
N LEU A 288 -17.35 -5.86 6.23
CA LEU A 288 -17.32 -6.40 4.87
C LEU A 288 -15.88 -6.42 4.33
N PRO A 289 -15.49 -7.43 3.53
CA PRO A 289 -16.29 -8.60 3.12
C PRO A 289 -16.51 -9.59 4.28
N THR A 290 -17.67 -10.25 4.30
CA THR A 290 -17.96 -11.32 5.26
C THR A 290 -18.32 -12.61 4.54
N VAL A 291 -17.68 -13.72 4.92
CA VAL A 291 -18.02 -15.08 4.46
C VAL A 291 -18.39 -15.92 5.68
N VAL A 292 -19.68 -16.16 5.92
CA VAL A 292 -20.10 -17.06 7.01
C VAL A 292 -19.94 -18.51 6.54
N ALA A 293 -19.20 -19.34 7.29
CA ALA A 293 -19.04 -20.75 6.98
C ALA A 293 -20.15 -21.58 7.63
N ILE A 294 -20.97 -22.23 6.80
CA ILE A 294 -22.04 -23.15 7.21
C ILE A 294 -21.60 -24.57 6.88
N GLY A 295 -21.70 -25.47 7.85
CA GLY A 295 -21.30 -26.86 7.72
C GLY A 295 -22.31 -27.70 6.95
N PRO A 296 -21.94 -28.94 6.58
CA PRO A 296 -22.84 -29.90 5.91
C PRO A 296 -24.14 -30.20 6.67
N ASP A 297 -24.13 -30.06 7.99
CA ASP A 297 -25.29 -30.22 8.89
C ASP A 297 -26.20 -28.97 8.91
N GLY A 298 -25.82 -27.92 8.20
CA GLY A 298 -26.50 -26.64 8.13
C GLY A 298 -26.27 -25.73 9.33
N LYS A 299 -25.34 -26.07 10.24
CA LYS A 299 -24.96 -25.22 11.37
C LYS A 299 -23.83 -24.27 11.01
N THR A 300 -23.82 -23.11 11.64
CA THR A 300 -22.73 -22.14 11.48
C THR A 300 -21.49 -22.71 12.15
N VAL A 301 -20.42 -22.85 11.38
CA VAL A 301 -19.14 -23.35 11.84
C VAL A 301 -18.22 -22.18 12.19
N HIS A 302 -18.29 -21.11 11.41
CA HIS A 302 -17.50 -19.89 11.67
C HIS A 302 -18.25 -18.64 11.20
N PRO A 303 -18.31 -17.55 12.00
CA PRO A 303 -19.09 -16.35 11.69
C PRO A 303 -18.52 -15.52 10.53
N ASN A 304 -17.20 -15.44 10.38
CA ASN A 304 -16.58 -14.80 9.23
C ASN A 304 -15.23 -15.45 8.89
N VAL A 305 -15.09 -16.09 7.74
CA VAL A 305 -13.83 -16.71 7.28
C VAL A 305 -13.11 -15.89 6.21
N ALA A 306 -13.51 -14.64 5.99
CA ALA A 306 -12.91 -13.79 4.97
C ALA A 306 -11.40 -13.62 5.20
N ASP A 307 -11.00 -13.21 6.40
CA ASP A 307 -9.58 -13.03 6.76
C ASP A 307 -8.79 -14.33 6.59
N ALA A 308 -9.34 -15.45 7.06
CA ALA A 308 -8.73 -16.76 6.92
C ALA A 308 -8.49 -17.15 5.45
N ILE A 309 -9.46 -16.85 4.58
CA ILE A 309 -9.34 -17.07 3.13
C ILE A 309 -8.30 -16.10 2.53
N GLU A 310 -8.26 -14.86 3.00
CA GLU A 310 -7.31 -13.85 2.54
C GLU A 310 -5.86 -14.26 2.85
N GLU A 311 -5.61 -14.67 4.09
CA GLU A 311 -4.30 -15.04 4.62
C GLU A 311 -3.85 -16.44 4.18
N HIS A 312 -4.74 -17.44 4.27
CA HIS A 312 -4.38 -18.85 4.09
C HIS A 312 -4.93 -19.49 2.81
N GLY A 313 -5.89 -18.84 2.14
CA GLY A 313 -6.56 -19.35 0.94
C GLY A 313 -7.13 -20.75 1.15
N LEU A 314 -6.75 -21.69 0.27
CA LEU A 314 -7.16 -23.10 0.33
C LEU A 314 -6.87 -23.81 1.66
N LYS A 315 -5.85 -23.37 2.40
CA LYS A 315 -5.45 -24.01 3.66
C LYS A 315 -6.38 -23.68 4.83
N ALA A 316 -7.19 -22.62 4.70
CA ALA A 316 -8.22 -22.28 5.69
C ALA A 316 -9.33 -23.34 5.77
N PHE A 317 -9.45 -24.19 4.74
CA PHE A 317 -10.42 -25.28 4.72
C PHE A 317 -9.86 -26.54 5.42
N PRO A 318 -10.68 -27.30 6.16
CA PRO A 318 -12.09 -27.03 6.46
C PRO A 318 -12.24 -25.91 7.49
N PHE A 319 -13.27 -25.08 7.39
CA PHE A 319 -13.47 -23.90 8.25
C PHE A 319 -13.94 -24.25 9.68
N THR A 320 -13.35 -25.26 10.32
CA THR A 320 -13.74 -25.73 11.65
C THR A 320 -12.89 -25.12 12.76
N PRO A 321 -13.42 -24.97 13.99
CA PRO A 321 -12.65 -24.46 15.12
C PRO A 321 -11.32 -25.20 15.33
N GLU A 322 -11.28 -26.51 15.10
CA GLU A 322 -10.05 -27.30 15.20
C GLU A 322 -9.03 -26.93 14.12
N LYS A 323 -9.49 -26.64 12.90
CA LYS A 323 -8.61 -26.19 11.82
C LYS A 323 -8.07 -24.79 12.09
N PHE A 324 -8.91 -23.91 12.61
CA PHE A 324 -8.48 -22.58 13.04
C PHE A 324 -7.48 -22.66 14.19
N ALA A 325 -7.70 -23.52 15.18
CA ALA A 325 -6.73 -23.78 16.23
C ALA A 325 -5.42 -24.36 15.69
N GLU A 326 -5.47 -25.24 14.67
CA GLU A 326 -4.27 -25.73 13.98
C GLU A 326 -3.53 -24.60 13.26
N LEU A 327 -4.24 -23.71 12.56
CA LEU A 327 -3.67 -22.56 11.87
C LEU A 327 -3.06 -21.58 12.87
N GLU A 328 -3.76 -21.26 13.95
CA GLU A 328 -3.26 -20.46 15.07
C GLU A 328 -2.06 -21.13 15.75
N GLU A 329 -2.01 -22.46 15.89
CA GLU A 329 -0.85 -23.17 16.39
C GLU A 329 0.32 -23.11 15.42
N ILE A 330 0.08 -23.21 14.12
CA ILE A 330 1.10 -23.02 13.09
C ILE A 330 1.61 -21.58 13.12
N GLU A 331 0.73 -20.60 13.27
CA GLU A 331 1.09 -19.18 13.37
C GLU A 331 1.76 -18.83 14.69
N ARG A 332 1.30 -19.38 15.81
CA ARG A 332 1.95 -19.23 17.11
C ARG A 332 3.29 -19.93 17.12
N ALA A 333 3.41 -21.13 16.57
CA ALA A 333 4.70 -21.80 16.41
C ALA A 333 5.59 -20.99 15.46
N LYS A 334 5.03 -20.37 14.42
CA LYS A 334 5.73 -19.41 13.57
C LYS A 334 6.17 -18.19 14.39
N MET A 335 5.31 -17.59 15.21
CA MET A 335 5.57 -16.44 16.11
C MET A 335 6.55 -16.73 17.24
N GLU A 336 6.53 -17.94 17.78
CA GLU A 336 7.41 -18.39 18.87
C GLU A 336 8.75 -18.87 18.32
N SER A 337 8.76 -19.42 17.09
CA SER A 337 9.98 -19.60 16.30
C SER A 337 10.48 -18.29 15.69
N GLN A 338 9.66 -17.22 15.76
CA GLN A 338 9.99 -15.95 15.16
C GLN A 338 10.89 -15.15 16.09
N THR A 339 12.13 -14.94 15.67
CA THR A 339 12.95 -13.84 16.17
C THR A 339 12.62 -12.56 15.41
N LEU A 340 13.07 -11.40 15.90
CA LEU A 340 12.98 -10.12 15.18
C LEU A 340 13.50 -10.24 13.73
N GLU A 341 14.49 -11.11 13.47
CA GLU A 341 15.01 -11.40 12.13
C GLU A 341 14.09 -12.23 11.21
N SER A 342 13.00 -12.81 11.70
CA SER A 342 12.14 -13.71 10.90
C SER A 342 10.74 -13.15 10.63
N ILE A 343 10.35 -12.08 11.34
CA ILE A 343 9.14 -11.29 11.08
C ILE A 343 9.42 -10.24 9.99
N LEU A 344 10.64 -9.71 9.95
CA LEU A 344 11.06 -8.61 9.07
C LEU A 344 11.70 -9.06 7.75
N VAL A 345 11.79 -10.37 7.51
CA VAL A 345 12.63 -10.95 6.45
C VAL A 345 11.82 -11.95 5.62
N SER A 346 11.37 -11.51 4.46
CA SER A 346 10.92 -12.40 3.36
C SER A 346 12.09 -12.53 2.38
N GLY A 347 13.07 -13.38 2.71
CA GLY A 347 14.38 -13.31 2.06
C GLY A 347 15.12 -12.02 2.43
N ASP A 348 16.14 -11.59 1.68
CA ASP A 348 17.02 -10.46 2.04
C ASP A 348 16.39 -9.05 2.02
N LEU A 349 15.07 -8.89 2.23
CA LEU A 349 14.38 -7.60 2.11
C LEU A 349 13.64 -7.16 3.39
N ASP A 350 14.01 -5.99 3.90
CA ASP A 350 13.48 -5.32 5.11
C ASP A 350 13.07 -3.87 4.79
N PHE A 351 11.78 -3.56 4.58
CA PHE A 351 11.27 -2.18 4.68
C PHE A 351 9.74 -2.02 4.61
N VAL A 352 9.22 -1.04 5.37
CA VAL A 352 7.87 -0.45 5.27
C VAL A 352 8.01 1.05 4.99
N ILE A 353 7.31 1.57 3.99
CA ILE A 353 7.27 3.02 3.70
C ILE A 353 6.33 3.69 4.72
N GLY A 354 6.88 4.40 5.70
CA GLY A 354 6.10 5.24 6.61
C GLY A 354 5.44 6.43 5.89
N SER A 355 4.35 6.95 6.44
CA SER A 355 3.63 8.14 5.94
C SER A 355 4.42 9.45 6.04
N ASP A 356 5.62 9.41 6.63
CA ASP A 356 6.30 10.58 7.19
C ASP A 356 7.35 11.19 6.23
N GLY A 357 7.33 10.76 4.96
CA GLY A 357 8.36 11.11 3.96
C GLY A 357 9.63 10.27 4.12
N VAL A 358 10.46 10.22 3.06
CA VAL A 358 11.72 9.47 3.08
C VAL A 358 12.89 10.39 3.41
N LYS A 359 13.89 9.84 4.10
CA LYS A 359 15.12 10.56 4.42
C LYS A 359 16.06 10.60 3.23
N ALA A 360 16.68 11.76 3.03
CA ALA A 360 17.69 11.94 2.00
C ALA A 360 18.70 13.00 2.39
N TRP A 361 19.89 12.94 1.80
CA TRP A 361 20.77 14.10 1.75
C TRP A 361 20.49 14.91 0.50
N SER A 362 20.31 16.21 0.64
CA SER A 362 19.95 17.11 -0.44
C SER A 362 20.76 18.41 -0.42
N TYR A 363 20.95 19.02 -1.57
CA TYR A 363 21.46 20.38 -1.72
C TYR A 363 20.67 21.16 -2.77
N SER A 364 20.40 22.43 -2.49
CA SER A 364 19.61 23.33 -3.36
C SER A 364 20.45 24.48 -3.94
N GLN A 365 21.76 24.44 -3.71
CA GLN A 365 22.74 25.36 -4.28
C GLN A 365 24.10 24.68 -4.35
N TYR A 366 24.93 25.11 -5.30
CA TYR A 366 26.31 24.63 -5.39
C TYR A 366 27.16 25.16 -4.22
N GLY A 367 28.14 24.39 -3.76
CA GLY A 367 29.05 24.82 -2.69
C GLY A 367 29.93 23.72 -2.11
N GLY A 368 30.55 23.99 -0.96
CA GLY A 368 31.27 23.02 -0.13
C GLY A 368 30.31 22.21 0.73
N VAL A 369 30.83 21.28 1.53
CA VAL A 369 30.02 20.25 2.24
C VAL A 369 28.90 20.84 3.09
N GLU A 370 29.02 22.11 3.50
CA GLU A 370 28.02 22.88 4.23
C GLU A 370 26.65 23.03 3.54
N VAL A 371 26.59 22.86 2.21
CA VAL A 371 25.33 22.93 1.45
C VAL A 371 24.51 21.64 1.52
N LEU A 372 25.12 20.52 1.92
CA LEU A 372 24.42 19.25 2.11
C LEU A 372 23.60 19.29 3.40
N LYS A 373 22.32 18.94 3.29
CA LYS A 373 21.38 18.86 4.40
C LYS A 373 20.68 17.50 4.40
N LEU A 374 20.57 16.90 5.58
CA LEU A 374 19.68 15.78 5.81
C LEU A 374 18.24 16.33 5.86
N VAL A 375 17.38 15.81 5.01
CA VAL A 375 15.94 16.10 4.93
C VAL A 375 15.16 14.81 5.18
N SER A 376 13.93 14.93 5.68
CA SER A 376 13.10 13.78 6.09
C SER A 376 11.71 13.75 5.44
N ASP A 377 11.41 14.70 4.56
CA ASP A 377 10.12 14.94 3.94
C ASP A 377 10.15 14.75 2.41
N VAL A 378 11.11 13.96 1.90
CA VAL A 378 11.21 13.68 0.47
C VAL A 378 10.12 12.69 0.07
N ALA A 379 9.43 12.95 -1.04
CA ALA A 379 8.46 12.00 -1.56
C ALA A 379 9.16 10.77 -2.14
N VAL A 380 8.58 9.59 -1.96
CA VAL A 380 9.03 8.38 -2.66
C VAL A 380 8.90 8.63 -4.17
N PRO A 381 9.96 8.42 -4.96
CA PRO A 381 9.92 8.71 -6.39
C PRO A 381 8.95 7.78 -7.12
N GLU A 382 8.21 8.35 -8.08
CA GLU A 382 7.37 7.58 -8.99
C GLU A 382 8.21 6.73 -9.94
N VAL A 383 7.75 5.50 -10.19
CA VAL A 383 8.42 4.52 -11.04
C VAL A 383 7.91 4.68 -12.47
N LYS A 384 8.83 4.96 -13.41
CA LYS A 384 8.51 4.94 -14.85
C LYS A 384 8.47 3.52 -15.39
N ASP A 385 7.93 3.36 -16.59
CA ASP A 385 7.74 2.04 -17.20
C ASP A 385 9.03 1.21 -17.33
N ASP A 386 10.17 1.85 -17.58
CA ASP A 386 11.49 1.22 -17.74
C ASP A 386 12.37 1.28 -16.48
N GLU A 387 11.80 1.71 -15.35
CA GLU A 387 12.51 1.89 -14.09
C GLU A 387 12.04 0.88 -13.03
N VAL A 388 12.90 0.66 -12.03
CA VAL A 388 12.54 0.00 -10.77
C VAL A 388 12.71 0.98 -9.62
N LEU A 389 11.91 0.83 -8.57
CA LEU A 389 12.13 1.47 -7.27
C LEU A 389 13.02 0.58 -6.42
N ILE A 390 14.07 1.17 -5.87
CA ILE A 390 15.07 0.49 -5.05
C ILE A 390 14.97 1.04 -3.62
N LYS A 391 14.77 0.18 -2.62
CA LYS A 391 15.16 0.49 -1.24
C LYS A 391 16.67 0.43 -1.19
N VAL A 392 17.28 1.57 -0.94
CA VAL A 392 18.74 1.64 -0.85
C VAL A 392 19.19 1.01 0.45
N VAL A 393 20.13 0.06 0.37
CA VAL A 393 20.78 -0.54 1.53
C VAL A 393 22.15 0.12 1.75
N ALA A 394 22.92 0.29 0.66
CA ALA A 394 24.21 0.98 0.67
C ALA A 394 24.42 1.81 -0.60
N ALA A 395 25.18 2.89 -0.48
CA ALA A 395 25.58 3.74 -1.60
C ALA A 395 27.07 4.07 -1.52
N ALA A 396 27.76 4.23 -2.65
CA ALA A 396 29.16 4.64 -2.65
C ALA A 396 29.35 6.06 -3.20
N LEU A 397 30.27 6.79 -2.59
CA LEU A 397 30.63 8.13 -3.04
C LEU A 397 31.72 8.05 -4.11
N ASN A 398 31.59 8.92 -5.12
CA ASN A 398 32.53 9.09 -6.20
C ASN A 398 32.98 10.56 -6.29
N PRO A 399 34.16 10.83 -6.88
CA PRO A 399 34.59 12.20 -7.10
C PRO A 399 33.64 13.03 -7.96
N VAL A 400 32.80 12.40 -8.79
CA VAL A 400 31.77 13.10 -9.57
C VAL A 400 30.73 13.74 -8.66
N ASP A 401 30.36 13.13 -7.53
CA ASP A 401 29.36 13.65 -6.61
C ASP A 401 29.75 15.02 -6.05
N PHE A 402 30.97 15.16 -5.52
CA PHE A 402 31.41 16.46 -5.00
C PHE A 402 31.70 17.46 -6.14
N LYS A 403 32.19 17.01 -7.30
CA LYS A 403 32.40 17.90 -8.47
C LYS A 403 31.07 18.48 -8.98
N ARG A 404 30.01 17.67 -8.99
CA ARG A 404 28.64 18.08 -9.28
C ARG A 404 28.18 19.13 -8.29
N ARG A 405 28.34 18.84 -7.00
CA ARG A 405 27.98 19.73 -5.89
C ARG A 405 28.75 21.06 -5.89
N PHE A 406 30.00 21.09 -6.36
CA PHE A 406 30.76 22.33 -6.59
C PHE A 406 30.36 23.07 -7.87
N GLY A 407 29.48 22.51 -8.71
CA GLY A 407 28.99 23.14 -9.93
C GLY A 407 29.97 23.09 -11.10
N TYR A 408 30.89 22.12 -11.13
CA TYR A 408 31.92 22.04 -12.18
C TYR A 408 31.35 21.80 -13.58
N PHE A 409 30.13 21.26 -13.66
CA PHE A 409 29.40 21.04 -14.90
C PHE A 409 27.97 21.59 -14.84
N LYS A 410 27.77 22.69 -14.09
CA LYS A 410 26.46 23.34 -13.88
C LYS A 410 25.72 23.74 -15.17
N ALA A 411 26.43 23.89 -16.28
CA ALA A 411 25.83 24.24 -17.58
C ALA A 411 24.99 23.09 -18.16
N ASN A 412 25.29 21.85 -17.77
CA ASN A 412 24.63 20.62 -18.25
C ASN A 412 24.09 19.79 -17.06
N ASP A 413 23.86 20.41 -15.90
CA ASP A 413 23.32 19.72 -14.73
C ASP A 413 21.78 19.81 -14.72
N SER A 414 21.12 18.86 -14.07
CA SER A 414 19.69 18.94 -13.80
C SER A 414 19.38 20.08 -12.82
N PRO A 415 18.15 20.60 -12.78
CA PRO A 415 17.77 21.63 -11.82
C PRO A 415 17.90 21.17 -10.35
N PHE A 416 17.85 22.12 -9.41
CA PHE A 416 17.74 21.84 -7.99
C PHE A 416 16.30 21.47 -7.59
N PRO A 417 16.08 20.85 -6.41
CA PRO A 417 17.08 20.31 -5.49
C PRO A 417 17.77 19.04 -6.04
N THR A 418 18.94 18.70 -5.51
CA THR A 418 19.68 17.49 -5.89
C THR A 418 19.96 16.61 -4.68
N ILE A 419 19.55 15.35 -4.78
CA ILE A 419 20.01 14.26 -3.91
C ILE A 419 21.23 13.62 -4.59
N PRO A 420 22.43 13.65 -3.98
CA PRO A 420 23.64 13.07 -4.58
C PRO A 420 23.66 11.54 -4.50
N GLY A 421 24.68 10.92 -5.07
CA GLY A 421 24.88 9.47 -5.08
C GLY A 421 24.58 8.85 -6.44
N TYR A 422 25.58 8.19 -7.00
CA TYR A 422 25.52 7.50 -8.30
C TYR A 422 25.46 5.99 -8.11
N ASP A 423 26.37 5.45 -7.29
CA ASP A 423 26.42 4.02 -7.00
C ASP A 423 25.33 3.64 -5.99
N VAL A 424 24.57 2.58 -6.29
CA VAL A 424 23.58 1.99 -5.39
C VAL A 424 23.78 0.48 -5.28
N ALA A 425 23.55 -0.07 -4.10
CA ALA A 425 23.15 -1.46 -3.93
C ALA A 425 21.97 -1.53 -2.97
N GLY A 426 20.97 -2.31 -3.35
CA GLY A 426 19.72 -2.36 -2.62
C GLY A 426 18.76 -3.34 -3.24
N ILE A 427 17.50 -3.09 -2.98
CA ILE A 427 16.45 -4.10 -3.12
C ILE A 427 15.35 -3.53 -4.00
N VAL A 428 14.91 -4.29 -5.00
CA VAL A 428 13.77 -3.91 -5.83
C VAL A 428 12.47 -4.05 -5.04
N VAL A 429 11.69 -2.98 -5.00
CA VAL A 429 10.46 -2.85 -4.20
C VAL A 429 9.22 -2.56 -5.05
N LYS A 430 9.43 -2.09 -6.27
CA LYS A 430 8.40 -1.86 -7.28
C LYS A 430 9.04 -1.88 -8.66
N VAL A 431 8.35 -2.40 -9.65
CA VAL A 431 8.82 -2.46 -11.04
C VAL A 431 7.89 -1.69 -11.98
N GLY A 432 8.47 -1.02 -12.96
CA GLY A 432 7.76 -0.43 -14.09
C GLY A 432 7.18 -1.49 -15.02
N SER A 433 6.18 -1.10 -15.81
CA SER A 433 5.42 -2.01 -16.68
C SER A 433 6.23 -2.67 -17.79
N ASN A 434 7.36 -2.07 -18.20
CA ASN A 434 8.24 -2.55 -19.26
C ASN A 434 9.51 -3.24 -18.74
N VAL A 435 9.70 -3.33 -17.43
CA VAL A 435 10.80 -4.07 -16.80
C VAL A 435 10.60 -5.57 -16.98
N LYS A 436 11.67 -6.30 -17.32
CA LYS A 436 11.66 -7.73 -17.68
C LYS A 436 12.70 -8.55 -16.92
N GLU A 437 13.81 -7.95 -16.53
CA GLU A 437 14.96 -8.63 -15.91
C GLU A 437 14.91 -8.67 -14.39
N PHE A 438 14.10 -7.81 -13.79
CA PHE A 438 13.96 -7.65 -12.34
C PHE A 438 12.52 -7.79 -11.88
N LYS A 439 12.35 -8.26 -10.64
CA LYS A 439 11.08 -8.29 -9.91
C LYS A 439 11.30 -7.76 -8.50
N GLU A 440 10.20 -7.38 -7.86
CA GLU A 440 10.17 -7.14 -6.40
C GLU A 440 10.76 -8.36 -5.69
N GLY A 441 11.68 -8.16 -4.74
CA GLY A 441 12.48 -9.27 -4.21
C GLY A 441 13.97 -9.19 -4.54
N ASP A 442 14.30 -8.66 -5.72
CA ASP A 442 15.66 -8.83 -6.25
C ASP A 442 16.67 -7.89 -5.60
N GLU A 443 17.81 -8.45 -5.19
CA GLU A 443 18.98 -7.69 -4.78
C GLU A 443 19.74 -7.18 -6.02
N VAL A 444 19.86 -5.87 -6.16
CA VAL A 444 20.43 -5.21 -7.34
C VAL A 444 21.52 -4.22 -6.96
N TYR A 445 22.40 -3.92 -7.92
CA TYR A 445 23.41 -2.88 -7.81
C TYR A 445 23.70 -2.24 -9.17
N GLY A 446 24.15 -0.98 -9.18
CA GLY A 446 24.46 -0.24 -10.42
C GLY A 446 24.84 1.22 -10.19
N ASP A 447 25.39 1.86 -11.22
CA ASP A 447 25.50 3.31 -11.33
C ASP A 447 24.21 3.83 -11.99
N ILE A 448 23.35 4.48 -11.20
CA ILE A 448 22.00 4.86 -11.64
C ILE A 448 21.99 6.10 -12.55
N ILE A 449 23.16 6.57 -12.99
CA ILE A 449 23.33 7.74 -13.85
C ILE A 449 24.00 7.34 -15.18
N GLU A 450 23.19 7.11 -16.23
CA GLU A 450 23.69 6.73 -17.57
C GLU A 450 24.80 7.67 -18.08
N LYS A 451 24.57 8.99 -18.00
CA LYS A 451 25.52 10.02 -18.47
C LYS A 451 25.94 10.90 -17.32
N ALA A 452 27.15 10.69 -16.82
CA ALA A 452 27.56 11.24 -15.55
C ALA A 452 27.57 12.78 -15.44
N ILE A 453 27.69 13.51 -16.55
CA ILE A 453 27.80 14.98 -16.59
C ILE A 453 26.84 15.65 -17.59
N ALA A 454 25.87 14.91 -18.13
CA ALA A 454 24.90 15.43 -19.10
C ALA A 454 23.49 15.12 -18.63
N GLU A 455 22.91 16.09 -17.92
CA GLU A 455 21.60 16.01 -17.26
C GLU A 455 21.47 14.80 -16.31
N PRO A 456 22.42 14.59 -15.38
CA PRO A 456 22.29 13.51 -14.39
C PRO A 456 21.02 13.70 -13.56
N LYS A 457 20.29 12.63 -13.24
CA LYS A 457 19.00 12.74 -12.53
C LYS A 457 19.15 13.46 -11.18
N GLN A 458 18.06 14.08 -10.73
CA GLN A 458 18.02 14.83 -9.47
C GLN A 458 18.02 13.93 -8.23
N LEU A 459 17.37 12.77 -8.29
CA LEU A 459 17.19 11.85 -7.17
C LEU A 459 18.23 10.72 -7.23
N GLY A 460 19.38 10.94 -6.59
CA GLY A 460 20.48 9.99 -6.47
C GLY A 460 20.25 8.88 -5.44
N SER A 461 21.33 8.20 -5.04
CA SER A 461 21.31 7.04 -4.14
C SER A 461 21.51 7.37 -2.64
N LEU A 462 21.79 8.63 -2.26
CA LEU A 462 21.85 9.04 -0.85
C LEU A 462 20.47 9.40 -0.28
N ALA A 463 19.54 8.46 -0.46
CA ALA A 463 18.17 8.49 0.04
C ALA A 463 17.71 7.08 0.40
N GLU A 464 16.68 6.94 1.22
CA GLU A 464 16.12 5.61 1.58
C GLU A 464 15.58 4.87 0.35
N TYR A 465 15.05 5.61 -0.64
CA TYR A 465 14.56 5.07 -1.91
C TYR A 465 15.06 5.87 -3.10
N THR A 466 15.34 5.17 -4.20
CA THR A 466 15.65 5.79 -5.49
C THR A 466 15.13 4.96 -6.65
N THR A 467 14.89 5.58 -7.81
CA THR A 467 14.59 4.84 -9.04
C THR A 467 15.84 4.58 -9.87
N ALA A 468 15.84 3.51 -10.64
CA ALA A 468 16.88 3.27 -11.63
C ALA A 468 16.31 2.59 -12.87
N GLN A 469 16.80 2.99 -14.04
CA GLN A 469 16.46 2.32 -15.30
C GLN A 469 17.00 0.90 -15.29
N GLU A 470 16.21 -0.06 -15.78
CA GLU A 470 16.59 -1.48 -15.84
C GLU A 470 17.98 -1.69 -16.44
N LYS A 471 18.30 -1.00 -17.54
CA LYS A 471 19.57 -1.14 -18.26
C LYS A 471 20.82 -0.73 -17.46
N LEU A 472 20.65 -0.03 -16.33
CA LEU A 472 21.76 0.45 -15.50
C LEU A 472 22.08 -0.50 -14.34
N LEU A 473 21.30 -1.57 -14.18
CA LEU A 473 21.37 -2.46 -13.03
C LEU A 473 21.87 -3.85 -13.42
N ALA A 474 22.41 -4.54 -12.43
CA ALA A 474 22.63 -5.98 -12.47
C ALA A 474 22.21 -6.62 -11.14
N HIS A 475 21.92 -7.92 -11.18
CA HIS A 475 21.72 -8.73 -9.98
C HIS A 475 22.98 -8.76 -9.13
N LYS A 476 22.86 -8.45 -7.82
CA LYS A 476 23.98 -8.51 -6.88
C LYS A 476 24.61 -9.91 -6.89
N PRO A 477 25.95 -10.02 -7.01
CA PRO A 477 26.62 -11.31 -6.85
C PRO A 477 26.36 -11.87 -5.45
N LYS A 478 25.92 -13.13 -5.36
CA LYS A 478 25.50 -13.74 -4.08
C LYS A 478 26.63 -13.83 -3.04
N ASN A 479 27.88 -13.78 -3.48
CA ASN A 479 29.06 -13.82 -2.62
C ASN A 479 29.45 -12.46 -2.06
N LEU A 480 28.75 -11.38 -2.41
CA LEU A 480 28.99 -10.03 -1.92
C LEU A 480 27.86 -9.55 -1.00
N ASP A 481 28.24 -8.85 0.06
CA ASP A 481 27.31 -8.03 0.83
C ASP A 481 26.95 -6.72 0.08
N PHE A 482 25.96 -5.98 0.56
CA PHE A 482 25.52 -4.72 -0.07
C PHE A 482 26.58 -3.62 -0.05
N VAL A 483 27.43 -3.55 0.98
CA VAL A 483 28.51 -2.55 1.09
C VAL A 483 29.55 -2.79 0.00
N GLN A 484 29.94 -4.06 -0.18
CA GLN A 484 30.82 -4.54 -1.22
C GLN A 484 30.24 -4.32 -2.61
N ALA A 485 28.95 -4.61 -2.81
CA ALA A 485 28.29 -4.42 -4.09
C ALA A 485 28.19 -2.94 -4.46
N ALA A 486 27.79 -2.05 -3.54
CA ALA A 486 27.69 -0.60 -3.78
C ALA A 486 29.05 0.03 -4.13
N ALA A 487 30.16 -0.57 -3.69
CA ALA A 487 31.50 -0.08 -4.00
C ALA A 487 31.91 -0.28 -5.47
N LEU A 488 31.20 -1.11 -6.24
CA LEU A 488 31.63 -1.51 -7.58
C LEU A 488 31.27 -0.52 -8.70
N PRO A 489 29.99 -0.15 -8.92
CA PRO A 489 29.48 0.13 -10.27
C PRO A 489 30.27 1.15 -11.08
N LEU A 490 30.20 2.44 -10.75
CA LEU A 490 30.84 3.51 -11.51
C LEU A 490 32.34 3.25 -11.68
N ALA A 491 33.02 2.83 -10.62
CA ALA A 491 34.47 2.66 -10.65
C ALA A 491 34.91 1.43 -11.47
N LEU A 492 34.17 0.33 -11.35
CA LEU A 492 34.42 -0.92 -12.06
C LEU A 492 34.09 -0.77 -13.55
N GLU A 493 32.95 -0.16 -13.87
CA GLU A 493 32.52 0.12 -15.25
C GLU A 493 33.48 1.09 -15.95
N THR A 494 33.90 2.16 -15.26
CA THR A 494 34.91 3.09 -15.79
C THR A 494 36.20 2.35 -16.15
N ALA A 495 36.69 1.48 -15.26
CA ALA A 495 37.90 0.71 -15.51
C ALA A 495 37.76 -0.25 -16.70
N TYR A 496 36.61 -0.91 -16.83
CA TYR A 496 36.32 -1.85 -17.92
C TYR A 496 36.14 -1.14 -19.27
N GLU A 497 35.22 -0.18 -19.37
CA GLU A 497 34.93 0.52 -20.62
C GLU A 497 36.18 1.25 -21.11
N GLY A 498 36.97 1.88 -20.23
CA GLY A 498 38.19 2.57 -20.62
C GLY A 498 39.22 1.65 -21.31
N LEU A 499 39.35 0.41 -20.85
CA LEU A 499 40.23 -0.58 -21.49
C LEU A 499 39.63 -1.12 -22.79
N GLU A 500 38.34 -1.45 -22.79
CA GLU A 500 37.64 -2.02 -23.94
C GLU A 500 37.57 -1.02 -25.11
N LYS A 501 37.03 0.17 -24.86
CA LYS A 501 36.75 1.22 -25.85
C LYS A 501 38.01 1.70 -26.56
N TYR A 502 39.13 1.73 -25.85
CA TYR A 502 40.41 2.18 -26.38
C TYR A 502 41.33 1.02 -26.79
N GLY A 503 40.79 -0.19 -26.91
CA GLY A 503 41.46 -1.30 -27.60
C GLY A 503 42.63 -1.92 -26.84
N PHE A 504 42.57 -1.96 -25.51
CA PHE A 504 43.49 -2.78 -24.73
C PHE A 504 43.28 -4.26 -25.07
N SER A 505 44.38 -4.99 -25.28
CA SER A 505 44.32 -6.37 -25.73
C SER A 505 45.28 -7.27 -24.95
N LYS A 506 44.94 -8.56 -24.92
CA LYS A 506 45.70 -9.59 -24.21
C LYS A 506 47.19 -9.56 -24.58
N GLY A 507 48.04 -9.70 -23.57
CA GLY A 507 49.49 -9.71 -23.72
C GLY A 507 50.15 -8.33 -23.80
N LYS A 508 49.38 -7.23 -23.83
CA LYS A 508 49.92 -5.87 -23.73
C LYS A 508 50.29 -5.49 -22.29
N SER A 509 51.18 -4.50 -22.18
CA SER A 509 51.59 -3.89 -20.92
C SER A 509 50.77 -2.63 -20.62
N LEU A 510 50.42 -2.44 -19.34
CA LEU A 510 49.60 -1.33 -18.86
C LEU A 510 50.32 -0.59 -17.73
N LEU A 511 50.28 0.74 -17.75
CA LEU A 511 50.60 1.60 -16.60
C LEU A 511 49.33 2.29 -16.09
N VAL A 512 49.06 2.12 -14.80
CA VAL A 512 47.93 2.77 -14.10
C VAL A 512 48.45 3.92 -13.25
N LEU A 513 48.02 5.14 -13.51
CA LEU A 513 48.35 6.28 -12.66
C LEU A 513 47.27 6.41 -11.57
N GLY A 514 47.68 6.39 -10.30
CA GLY A 514 46.75 6.46 -9.17
C GLY A 514 46.11 5.11 -8.80
N GLY A 515 46.91 4.04 -8.79
CA GLY A 515 46.43 2.66 -8.67
C GLY A 515 45.73 2.30 -7.35
N ALA A 516 45.87 3.13 -6.30
CA ALA A 516 45.24 2.84 -5.00
C ALA A 516 43.85 3.47 -4.81
N GLY A 517 43.40 4.33 -5.74
CA GLY A 517 42.07 4.94 -5.67
C GLY A 517 40.96 3.99 -6.13
N GLY A 518 39.70 4.42 -6.02
CA GLY A 518 38.52 3.63 -6.42
C GLY A 518 38.66 3.02 -7.82
N VAL A 519 38.82 3.84 -8.86
CA VAL A 519 38.97 3.35 -10.24
C VAL A 519 40.30 2.63 -10.45
N GLY A 520 41.42 3.22 -9.99
CA GLY A 520 42.76 2.66 -10.18
C GLY A 520 42.90 1.23 -9.68
N SER A 521 42.27 0.92 -8.55
CA SER A 521 42.30 -0.42 -7.96
C SER A 521 41.58 -1.47 -8.82
N PHE A 522 40.52 -1.08 -9.55
CA PHE A 522 39.84 -1.95 -10.49
C PHE A 522 40.56 -2.04 -11.83
N ILE A 523 41.19 -0.96 -12.32
CA ILE A 523 41.99 -1.02 -13.55
C ILE A 523 43.07 -2.10 -13.43
N ILE A 524 43.77 -2.18 -12.30
CA ILE A 524 44.81 -3.20 -12.05
C ILE A 524 44.22 -4.61 -12.16
N GLN A 525 43.14 -4.87 -11.41
CA GLN A 525 42.50 -6.19 -11.35
C GLN A 525 41.92 -6.61 -12.70
N ILE A 526 41.19 -5.72 -13.37
CA ILE A 526 40.56 -5.98 -14.68
C ILE A 526 41.62 -6.22 -15.74
N ALA A 527 42.65 -5.38 -15.81
CA ALA A 527 43.73 -5.55 -16.78
C ALA A 527 44.43 -6.91 -16.60
N LYS A 528 44.72 -7.30 -15.34
CA LYS A 528 45.41 -8.55 -15.04
C LYS A 528 44.53 -9.78 -15.27
N HIS A 529 43.31 -9.78 -14.74
CA HIS A 529 42.49 -10.99 -14.61
C HIS A 529 41.43 -11.16 -15.69
N VAL A 530 41.01 -10.06 -16.35
CA VAL A 530 39.97 -10.07 -17.38
C VAL A 530 40.60 -9.91 -18.77
N PHE A 531 41.44 -8.89 -18.96
CA PHE A 531 42.06 -8.62 -20.26
C PHE A 531 43.37 -9.39 -20.49
N GLY A 532 43.96 -9.98 -19.45
CA GLY A 532 45.18 -10.79 -19.58
C GLY A 532 46.41 -9.98 -19.98
N ALA A 533 46.61 -8.82 -19.34
CA ALA A 533 47.81 -8.02 -19.47
C ALA A 533 49.07 -8.85 -19.16
N SER A 534 50.13 -8.67 -19.96
CA SER A 534 51.42 -9.34 -19.70
C SER A 534 52.17 -8.71 -18.54
N LYS A 535 52.00 -7.40 -18.35
CA LYS A 535 52.61 -6.60 -17.28
C LYS A 535 51.66 -5.47 -16.88
N VAL A 536 51.38 -5.34 -15.59
CA VAL A 536 50.64 -4.22 -15.02
C VAL A 536 51.57 -3.47 -14.07
N ALA A 537 51.88 -2.23 -14.41
CA ALA A 537 52.54 -1.28 -13.51
C ALA A 537 51.50 -0.31 -12.94
N ALA A 538 51.71 0.18 -11.72
CA ALA A 538 50.81 1.14 -11.13
C ALA A 538 51.51 2.08 -10.13
N THR A 539 51.11 3.35 -10.10
CA THR A 539 51.70 4.36 -9.22
C THR A 539 50.88 4.55 -7.94
N THR A 540 51.57 4.73 -6.81
CA THR A 540 50.98 5.13 -5.53
C THR A 540 52.05 5.72 -4.59
N SER A 541 51.70 6.10 -3.37
CA SER A 541 52.66 6.53 -2.35
C SER A 541 53.22 5.34 -1.56
N THR A 542 54.38 5.51 -0.92
CA THR A 542 55.17 4.44 -0.26
C THR A 542 54.35 3.42 0.55
N SER A 543 53.41 3.88 1.38
CA SER A 543 52.67 3.00 2.29
C SER A 543 51.68 2.05 1.60
N LYS A 544 51.39 2.27 0.31
CA LYS A 544 50.37 1.54 -0.45
C LYS A 544 50.96 0.62 -1.52
N LEU A 545 52.28 0.46 -1.60
CA LEU A 545 52.94 -0.34 -2.66
C LEU A 545 52.55 -1.82 -2.62
N GLU A 546 52.61 -2.44 -1.43
CA GLU A 546 52.22 -3.86 -1.28
C GLU A 546 50.74 -4.09 -1.55
N PHE A 547 49.91 -3.08 -1.27
CA PHE A 547 48.50 -3.11 -1.63
C PHE A 547 48.31 -3.22 -3.16
N LEU A 548 49.04 -2.44 -3.97
CA LEU A 548 48.95 -2.58 -5.43
C LEU A 548 49.38 -3.97 -5.93
N LYS A 549 50.45 -4.53 -5.36
CA LYS A 549 50.90 -5.89 -5.70
C LYS A 549 49.83 -6.92 -5.38
N SER A 550 49.15 -6.78 -4.25
CA SER A 550 48.05 -7.68 -3.85
C SER A 550 46.86 -7.65 -4.82
N LEU A 551 46.67 -6.54 -5.55
CA LEU A 551 45.65 -6.40 -6.60
C LEU A 551 46.07 -6.98 -7.96
N GLY A 552 47.33 -7.37 -8.12
CA GLY A 552 47.86 -7.93 -9.38
C GLY A 552 48.82 -7.03 -10.14
N ALA A 553 49.30 -5.92 -9.55
CA ALA A 553 50.37 -5.13 -10.15
C ALA A 553 51.70 -5.89 -10.09
N ASP A 554 52.33 -6.07 -11.26
CA ASP A 554 53.67 -6.65 -11.38
C ASP A 554 54.76 -5.65 -10.96
N LEU A 555 54.49 -4.36 -11.12
CA LEU A 555 55.39 -3.27 -10.73
C LEU A 555 54.62 -2.15 -10.00
N ALA A 556 54.86 -2.00 -8.70
CA ALA A 556 54.32 -0.88 -7.91
C ALA A 556 55.37 0.24 -7.84
N ILE A 557 55.01 1.43 -8.32
CA ILE A 557 55.91 2.59 -8.44
C ILE A 557 55.56 3.63 -7.38
N ASP A 558 56.56 4.06 -6.62
CA ASP A 558 56.40 5.10 -5.61
C ASP A 558 56.63 6.48 -6.22
N TYR A 559 55.54 7.18 -6.57
CA TYR A 559 55.63 8.49 -7.24
C TYR A 559 56.32 9.56 -6.37
N THR A 560 56.48 9.31 -5.07
CA THR A 560 57.16 10.24 -4.15
C THR A 560 58.69 10.12 -4.20
N LYS A 561 59.21 9.06 -4.80
CA LYS A 561 60.65 8.75 -4.84
C LYS A 561 61.22 8.75 -6.25
N GLU A 562 60.41 8.36 -7.23
CA GLU A 562 60.82 8.29 -8.62
C GLU A 562 59.71 8.76 -9.55
N LYS A 563 60.11 9.17 -10.76
CA LYS A 563 59.22 9.63 -11.81
C LYS A 563 58.96 8.48 -12.77
N TYR A 564 57.72 8.03 -12.85
CA TYR A 564 57.35 6.91 -13.72
C TYR A 564 57.64 7.20 -15.20
N GLU A 565 57.57 8.47 -15.61
CA GLU A 565 57.81 8.90 -16.98
C GLU A 565 59.29 8.78 -17.40
N ASP A 566 60.20 8.77 -16.42
CA ASP A 566 61.65 8.68 -16.63
C ASP A 566 62.13 7.21 -16.65
N LEU A 567 61.24 6.25 -16.37
CA LEU A 567 61.57 4.83 -16.46
C LEU A 567 61.89 4.44 -17.92
N PRO A 568 62.90 3.58 -18.13
CA PRO A 568 63.28 3.12 -19.47
C PRO A 568 62.19 2.24 -20.10
N ASP A 569 61.50 1.46 -19.27
CA ASP A 569 60.35 0.65 -19.69
C ASP A 569 59.17 1.56 -20.06
N LYS A 570 58.68 1.42 -21.29
CA LYS A 570 57.47 2.10 -21.78
C LYS A 570 56.33 1.10 -21.92
N PHE A 571 55.09 1.59 -21.86
CA PHE A 571 53.88 0.78 -21.79
C PHE A 571 53.06 0.87 -23.08
N ASP A 572 52.39 -0.22 -23.45
CA ASP A 572 51.49 -0.23 -24.62
C ASP A 572 50.22 0.61 -24.36
N PHE A 573 49.84 0.72 -23.08
CA PHE A 573 48.69 1.49 -22.64
C PHE A 573 49.01 2.24 -21.33
N VAL A 574 48.59 3.49 -21.21
CA VAL A 574 48.65 4.27 -19.97
C VAL A 574 47.25 4.76 -19.62
N TYR A 575 46.76 4.36 -18.45
CA TYR A 575 45.46 4.74 -17.94
C TYR A 575 45.66 5.71 -16.77
N ASP A 576 45.35 6.98 -17.02
CA ASP A 576 45.41 8.03 -16.01
C ASP A 576 44.10 8.17 -15.21
N ALA A 577 44.16 7.88 -13.91
CA ALA A 577 43.08 8.07 -12.95
C ALA A 577 43.40 9.13 -11.87
N VAL A 578 44.44 9.96 -12.09
CA VAL A 578 44.91 10.95 -11.13
C VAL A 578 44.18 12.27 -11.33
N VAL A 579 43.51 12.76 -10.29
CA VAL A 579 42.72 14.01 -10.37
C VAL A 579 43.59 15.28 -10.28
N ARG A 580 44.83 15.18 -9.76
CA ARG A 580 45.80 16.28 -9.61
C ARG A 580 47.24 15.74 -9.56
N PRO A 581 48.27 16.43 -10.08
CA PRO A 581 48.29 17.84 -10.52
C PRO A 581 48.26 18.06 -12.05
N LYS A 582 48.23 19.33 -12.48
CA LYS A 582 48.34 19.73 -13.89
C LYS A 582 49.59 19.12 -14.55
N GLY A 583 49.48 18.73 -15.82
CA GLY A 583 50.60 18.16 -16.57
C GLY A 583 50.74 16.64 -16.42
N GLU A 584 49.79 15.93 -15.81
CA GLU A 584 49.82 14.46 -15.69
C GLU A 584 49.73 13.79 -17.07
N THR A 585 48.86 14.28 -17.96
CA THR A 585 48.68 13.69 -19.29
C THR A 585 49.91 13.81 -20.19
N GLU A 586 50.65 14.91 -20.07
CA GLU A 586 51.91 15.14 -20.78
C GLU A 586 53.02 14.22 -20.29
N ARG A 587 53.02 13.89 -18.99
CA ARG A 587 53.93 12.90 -18.40
C ARG A 587 53.50 11.47 -18.77
N ALA A 588 52.21 11.19 -18.79
CA ALA A 588 51.64 9.91 -19.23
C ALA A 588 52.06 9.58 -20.67
N LEU A 589 52.05 10.57 -21.58
CA LEU A 589 52.53 10.40 -22.97
C LEU A 589 54.00 9.95 -23.04
N LYS A 590 54.86 10.42 -22.13
CA LYS A 590 56.28 10.01 -22.09
C LYS A 590 56.49 8.59 -21.56
N ALA A 591 55.48 8.02 -20.88
CA ALA A 591 55.50 6.65 -20.38
C ALA A 591 54.94 5.63 -21.39
N ALA A 592 54.26 6.10 -22.43
CA ALA A 592 53.73 5.26 -23.50
C ALA A 592 54.84 4.89 -24.51
N LYS A 593 54.71 3.71 -25.12
CA LYS A 593 55.47 3.33 -26.31
C LYS A 593 55.04 4.17 -27.52
N GLU A 594 55.87 4.23 -28.55
CA GLU A 594 55.45 4.75 -29.84
C GLU A 594 54.24 3.95 -30.37
N GLY A 595 53.18 4.66 -30.74
CA GLY A 595 51.90 4.05 -31.13
C GLY A 595 51.07 3.46 -29.97
N GLY A 596 51.52 3.62 -28.72
CA GLY A 596 50.78 3.24 -27.52
C GLY A 596 49.61 4.18 -27.24
N THR A 597 48.66 3.71 -26.44
CA THR A 597 47.43 4.43 -26.12
C THR A 597 47.54 5.09 -24.75
N VAL A 598 47.14 6.35 -24.63
CA VAL A 598 47.03 7.06 -23.35
C VAL A 598 45.62 7.59 -23.23
N ILE A 599 44.96 7.34 -22.10
CA ILE A 599 43.64 7.90 -21.79
C ILE A 599 43.64 8.49 -20.38
N THR A 600 42.75 9.45 -20.13
CA THR A 600 42.49 9.95 -18.78
C THR A 600 41.00 10.03 -18.49
N ILE A 601 40.64 9.87 -17.22
CA ILE A 601 39.28 10.12 -16.70
C ILE A 601 39.19 11.41 -15.88
N ALA A 602 40.26 12.21 -15.87
CA ALA A 602 40.35 13.38 -15.01
C ALA A 602 41.02 14.59 -15.67
N GLY A 603 40.66 15.77 -15.14
CA GLY A 603 41.29 17.04 -15.50
C GLY A 603 40.93 17.53 -16.91
N ALA A 604 41.68 18.54 -17.36
CA ALA A 604 41.67 19.02 -18.73
C ALA A 604 42.92 18.44 -19.42
N PRO A 605 42.80 17.37 -20.21
CA PRO A 605 43.97 16.72 -20.80
C PRO A 605 44.61 17.58 -21.89
N THR A 606 45.87 17.27 -22.20
CA THR A 606 46.50 17.71 -23.45
C THR A 606 45.74 17.17 -24.67
N PRO A 607 45.69 17.88 -25.81
CA PRO A 607 44.89 17.47 -26.97
C PRO A 607 45.14 16.05 -27.52
N GLN A 608 46.33 15.46 -27.27
CA GLN A 608 46.63 14.09 -27.72
C GLN A 608 46.02 13.01 -26.84
N VAL A 609 45.57 13.34 -25.64
CA VAL A 609 45.03 12.38 -24.68
C VAL A 609 43.51 12.60 -24.57
N PRO A 610 42.67 11.64 -24.99
CA PRO A 610 41.23 11.76 -24.84
C PRO A 610 40.83 11.76 -23.36
N LEU A 611 39.92 12.66 -23.00
CA LEU A 611 39.15 12.57 -21.77
C LEU A 611 38.03 11.56 -21.98
N PHE A 612 38.05 10.49 -21.19
CA PHE A 612 37.02 9.46 -21.18
C PHE A 612 36.02 9.70 -20.05
N ILE A 613 34.74 9.60 -20.38
CA ILE A 613 33.64 9.64 -19.42
C ILE A 613 32.79 8.39 -19.68
N LEU A 614 32.55 7.62 -18.61
CA LEU A 614 31.73 6.43 -18.60
C LEU A 614 30.32 6.72 -19.15
N THR A 615 29.80 5.81 -19.95
CA THR A 615 28.35 5.66 -20.13
C THR A 615 27.91 4.42 -19.34
N SER A 616 27.22 4.64 -18.22
CA SER A 616 26.84 3.55 -17.30
C SER A 616 25.95 2.53 -18.01
N ASN A 617 26.24 1.25 -17.79
CA ASN A 617 25.51 0.13 -18.37
C ASN A 617 25.67 -1.15 -17.52
N GLY A 618 24.55 -1.68 -17.05
CA GLY A 618 24.48 -2.91 -16.27
C GLY A 618 25.07 -4.13 -16.98
N GLU A 619 25.16 -4.13 -18.32
CA GLU A 619 25.83 -5.19 -19.08
C GLU A 619 27.31 -5.36 -18.74
N TYR A 620 28.02 -4.28 -18.37
CA TYR A 620 29.40 -4.39 -17.91
C TYR A 620 29.48 -5.16 -16.58
N LEU A 621 28.55 -4.90 -15.68
CA LEU A 621 28.44 -5.59 -14.39
C LEU A 621 28.12 -7.08 -14.59
N LYS A 622 27.18 -7.39 -15.50
CA LYS A 622 26.86 -8.78 -15.89
C LYS A 622 28.07 -9.49 -16.49
N THR A 623 28.81 -8.81 -17.37
CA THR A 623 30.04 -9.33 -17.99
C THR A 623 31.11 -9.66 -16.96
N LEU A 624 31.23 -8.84 -15.91
CA LEU A 624 32.24 -8.98 -14.87
C LEU A 624 31.83 -9.91 -13.71
N LYS A 625 30.54 -10.23 -13.60
CA LYS A 625 29.99 -11.08 -12.53
C LYS A 625 30.77 -12.39 -12.29
N PRO A 626 31.16 -13.19 -13.32
CA PRO A 626 31.92 -14.42 -13.07
C PRO A 626 33.30 -14.19 -12.44
N TYR A 627 33.94 -13.05 -12.72
CA TYR A 627 35.23 -12.69 -12.13
C TYR A 627 35.08 -12.22 -10.68
N ILE A 628 33.96 -11.60 -10.35
CA ILE A 628 33.59 -11.20 -8.99
C ILE A 628 33.23 -12.43 -8.15
N GLU A 629 32.39 -13.32 -8.68
CA GLU A 629 31.97 -14.56 -7.99
C GLU A 629 33.15 -15.52 -7.75
N SER A 630 34.11 -15.59 -8.68
CA SER A 630 35.35 -16.35 -8.49
C SER A 630 36.39 -15.67 -7.61
N GLY A 631 36.15 -14.43 -7.19
CA GLY A 631 37.08 -13.64 -6.37
C GLY A 631 38.35 -13.19 -7.11
N LYS A 632 38.38 -13.27 -8.44
CA LYS A 632 39.48 -12.73 -9.27
C LYS A 632 39.46 -11.20 -9.33
N VAL A 633 38.27 -10.62 -9.32
CA VAL A 633 38.05 -9.18 -9.13
C VAL A 633 37.33 -9.01 -7.80
N LYS A 634 37.91 -8.24 -6.89
CA LYS A 634 37.41 -8.05 -5.53
C LYS A 634 37.04 -6.59 -5.29
N PRO A 635 35.95 -6.31 -4.55
CA PRO A 635 35.68 -4.99 -4.01
C PRO A 635 36.86 -4.47 -3.20
N VAL A 636 37.11 -3.17 -3.26
CA VAL A 636 38.15 -2.49 -2.48
C VAL A 636 37.50 -1.40 -1.65
N LEU A 637 37.30 -1.66 -0.37
CA LEU A 637 36.71 -0.73 0.58
C LEU A 637 37.79 0.08 1.31
N ASP A 638 37.53 1.37 1.52
CA ASP A 638 38.40 2.20 2.35
C ASP A 638 38.27 1.79 3.83
N PRO A 639 39.39 1.62 4.57
CA PRO A 639 39.35 1.21 5.97
C PRO A 639 38.62 2.16 6.92
N LYS A 640 38.32 3.40 6.51
CA LYS A 640 37.54 4.34 7.32
C LYS A 640 36.03 4.16 7.21
N GLY A 641 35.57 3.39 6.23
CA GLY A 641 34.15 3.09 6.03
C GLY A 641 33.75 1.69 6.51
N PRO A 642 32.46 1.32 6.37
CA PRO A 642 31.38 2.19 5.87
C PRO A 642 31.07 3.34 6.84
N PHE A 643 30.64 4.48 6.31
CA PHE A 643 30.16 5.61 7.10
C PHE A 643 28.65 5.49 7.30
N PRO A 644 28.11 5.76 8.51
CA PRO A 644 26.67 5.76 8.72
C PRO A 644 26.00 6.92 7.96
N PHE A 645 24.70 6.80 7.66
CA PHE A 645 23.96 7.76 6.85
C PHE A 645 23.97 9.18 7.43
N GLU A 646 24.00 9.35 8.75
CA GLU A 646 24.07 10.65 9.42
C GLU A 646 25.43 11.35 9.22
N LYS A 647 26.42 10.63 8.68
CA LYS A 647 27.81 11.07 8.52
C LYS A 647 28.24 11.24 7.05
N VAL A 648 27.28 11.36 6.14
CA VAL A 648 27.54 11.60 4.70
C VAL A 648 28.40 12.85 4.47
N ASN A 649 28.20 13.92 5.25
CA ASN A 649 29.06 15.11 5.22
C ASN A 649 30.54 14.78 5.52
N GLU A 650 30.81 13.99 6.56
CA GLU A 650 32.17 13.57 6.92
C GLU A 650 32.78 12.66 5.84
N ALA A 651 31.98 11.77 5.25
CA ALA A 651 32.39 10.91 4.16
C ALA A 651 32.79 11.71 2.90
N PHE A 652 32.00 12.73 2.53
CA PHE A 652 32.34 13.68 1.46
C PHE A 652 33.64 14.42 1.75
N ALA A 653 33.76 15.02 2.94
CA ALA A 653 34.97 15.74 3.34
C ALA A 653 36.21 14.85 3.29
N TYR A 654 36.10 13.58 3.69
CA TYR A 654 37.19 12.61 3.59
C TYR A 654 37.53 12.28 2.13
N LEU A 655 36.53 11.99 1.30
CA LEU A 655 36.75 11.70 -0.13
C LEU A 655 37.44 12.86 -0.85
N GLU A 656 37.06 14.09 -0.54
CA GLU A 656 37.64 15.32 -1.11
C GLU A 656 39.13 15.52 -0.80
N THR A 657 39.66 14.84 0.23
CA THR A 657 41.11 14.85 0.51
C THR A 657 41.93 14.10 -0.54
N GLY A 658 41.30 13.24 -1.35
CA GLY A 658 41.96 12.38 -2.34
C GLY A 658 42.81 11.27 -1.72
N ARG A 659 42.67 10.99 -0.41
CA ARG A 659 43.50 9.99 0.30
C ARG A 659 42.89 8.60 0.37
N ALA A 660 41.63 8.46 -0.04
CA ALA A 660 40.90 7.20 0.01
C ALA A 660 41.68 6.05 -0.65
N ILE A 661 41.63 4.87 -0.05
CA ILE A 661 42.10 3.60 -0.62
C ILE A 661 40.86 2.85 -1.08
N GLY A 662 40.68 2.66 -2.39
CA GLY A 662 39.44 2.09 -2.90
C GLY A 662 38.24 3.03 -2.73
N LYS A 663 37.16 2.53 -2.13
CA LYS A 663 35.81 3.12 -2.19
C LYS A 663 35.30 3.54 -0.82
N VAL A 664 34.71 4.73 -0.77
CA VAL A 664 34.00 5.26 0.41
C VAL A 664 32.52 4.90 0.27
N VAL A 665 32.01 4.12 1.21
CA VAL A 665 30.62 3.60 1.19
C VAL A 665 29.85 4.15 2.38
N ILE A 666 28.56 4.43 2.16
CA ILE A 666 27.58 4.83 3.15
C ILE A 666 26.69 3.62 3.46
N TYR A 667 26.65 3.22 4.73
CA TYR A 667 25.85 2.12 5.25
C TYR A 667 25.80 2.17 6.79
N PRO A 668 24.67 1.80 7.43
CA PRO A 668 23.37 1.52 6.81
C PRO A 668 22.69 2.81 6.31
N ILE A 669 21.96 2.71 5.21
CA ILE A 669 21.00 3.74 4.79
C ILE A 669 19.65 3.32 5.38
N PRO A 670 18.97 4.21 6.13
CA PRO A 670 17.75 3.88 6.87
C PRO A 670 16.64 3.42 5.93
#